data_AF-A0ABD6FQ94-F1
#
_entry.id   AF-A0ABD6FQ94-F1
#
_cell.length_a   1.000
_cell.length_b   1.000
_cell.length_c   1.000
_cell.angle_alpha   90.00
_cell.angle_beta   90.00
_cell.angle_gamma   90.00
#
_symmetry.space_group_name_H-M   'P 1'
#
loop_
_entity.id
_entity.type
_entity.pdbx_description
1 polymer ?
#
loop_
_entity_poly.entity_id
_entity_poly.type
_entity_poly.pdbx_seq_one_letter_code
_entity_poly.pdbx_strand_id
1 'polypeptide(L)'
;IRTGLSRMERVVRERMTTQDVEAITPQTLINTRPVVAAIREFFGTSQLSQFMDQNNPLAGLTNKRRLSALGPGGLSRDRAGMEVRDVHSSHYGRMCPIETPEGPNIGLIGALATFGRVNPLGFVETPYRKVVNGKVTDQVDYLTADDEDHFVIAQANAALKEDGSFADSRVLVRTRGGEIEFVAPEVVDYIDVSPRQMVSVATALIPFLEHDDANRALMGANMQRQAVPLVRSEKPLIGTGMERRAAIDAGDVVVATKPGVVTEVSSDLVTVANDDGTTGSYRIAKFQRSNQGTSYNQRVVVDEGDRVVEGSVIADGPATEDGDLALGKNLLVAFMCWEGHNYEDAIILSQRLVQDDVLTSIHIEEHEVDARDTKLGPEEITRDIPNASEEVLADLDERGIVRIGAEVRAGDILVGKVTPKGETELTPEERLLRAIFGEKAREVRDTSLKVPHGESGTVIGVRVFSEEDGDDLPAGVNQLVRVYIAQRRKIQEGDKLAGRHGNKGVISTILPVEDMPFLADGTPVDVILNPLGVPGRMNVGQVLETHLGWVAKQGWDATNAKGEWVKKLPKEALKAEPGTPVATPVFDGITEDVLDGLRSVALPNRDGDQLVDETGKAILFDGRTGEPFPEPIAVGYKYILKLHHLVDDKIHARSTGPYSMITQQPLGGKAQFGGQRFGEMEVWALEAYGAAYALQELLTIKSDDVLGRVKVYEAIVKGQNIPEPGLPESFRVLMKEMQSLCLNVEVLNAEGHVVEMKESEDDAYVAAESLGISLSSRPDASSVDEI
;
A
#
# COMPACT_ATOMS: atom_id res chain seq x y z
N ILE A 1 15.01 7.63 -26.52
CA ILE A 1 15.55 7.18 -27.83
C ILE A 1 16.10 8.33 -28.68
N ARG A 2 15.29 9.33 -29.09
CA ARG A 2 15.76 10.47 -29.92
C ARG A 2 17.05 11.12 -29.41
N THR A 3 17.13 11.44 -28.12
CA THR A 3 18.33 12.00 -27.48
C THR A 3 19.55 11.07 -27.61
N GLY A 4 19.36 9.77 -27.41
CA GLY A 4 20.41 8.76 -27.59
C GLY A 4 20.89 8.67 -29.05
N LEU A 5 19.96 8.73 -30.01
CA LEU A 5 20.28 8.76 -31.44
C LEU A 5 21.01 10.04 -31.86
N SER A 6 20.64 11.19 -31.32
CA SER A 6 21.36 12.46 -31.58
C SER A 6 22.80 12.42 -31.03
N ARG A 7 23.01 11.84 -29.84
CA ARG A 7 24.36 11.58 -29.31
C ARG A 7 25.15 10.62 -30.21
N MET A 8 24.51 9.55 -30.69
CA MET A 8 25.11 8.60 -31.63
C MET A 8 25.44 9.25 -32.97
N GLU A 9 24.56 10.09 -33.51
CA GLU A 9 24.76 10.83 -34.76
C GLU A 9 26.01 11.73 -34.66
N ARG A 10 26.21 12.41 -33.53
CA ARG A 10 27.42 13.20 -33.30
C ARG A 10 28.68 12.34 -33.37
N VAL A 11 28.66 11.16 -32.74
CA VAL A 11 29.77 10.20 -32.77
C VAL A 11 30.03 9.69 -34.20
N VAL A 12 28.96 9.44 -34.97
CA VAL A 12 29.07 9.03 -36.37
C VAL A 12 29.74 10.14 -37.19
N ARG A 13 29.29 11.39 -37.08
CA ARG A 13 29.88 12.53 -37.79
C ARG A 13 31.36 12.72 -37.46
N GLU A 14 31.74 12.58 -36.20
CA GLU A 14 33.13 12.67 -35.73
C GLU A 14 34.01 11.52 -36.24
N ARG A 15 33.47 10.29 -36.27
CA ARG A 15 34.20 9.12 -36.82
C ARG A 15 34.36 9.21 -38.33
N MET A 16 33.38 9.74 -39.04
CA MET A 16 33.46 9.94 -40.50
C MET A 16 34.57 10.91 -40.91
N THR A 17 34.93 11.90 -40.07
CA THR A 17 36.02 12.83 -40.38
C THR A 17 37.40 12.33 -39.97
N THR A 18 37.48 11.30 -39.12
CA THR A 18 38.73 10.80 -38.53
C THR A 18 39.18 9.45 -39.08
N GLN A 19 38.26 8.61 -39.56
CA GLN A 19 38.58 7.30 -40.13
C GLN A 19 38.88 7.38 -41.63
N ASP A 20 39.68 6.42 -42.10
CA ASP A 20 40.01 6.28 -43.52
C ASP A 20 38.79 5.85 -44.33
N VAL A 21 38.54 6.54 -45.45
CA VAL A 21 37.34 6.38 -46.28
C VAL A 21 37.21 4.96 -46.83
N GLU A 22 38.32 4.28 -47.09
CA GLU A 22 38.31 2.90 -47.62
C GLU A 22 38.01 1.82 -46.56
N ALA A 23 38.16 2.14 -45.26
CA ALA A 23 37.95 1.20 -44.15
C ALA A 23 36.63 1.43 -43.39
N ILE A 24 35.83 2.42 -43.80
CA ILE A 24 34.56 2.75 -43.14
C ILE A 24 33.49 1.68 -43.43
N THR A 25 32.90 1.15 -42.37
CA THR A 25 31.67 0.35 -42.44
C THR A 25 30.64 0.90 -41.45
N PRO A 26 29.33 0.63 -41.63
CA PRO A 26 28.34 1.05 -40.64
C PRO A 26 28.65 0.56 -39.22
N GLN A 27 29.27 -0.61 -39.08
CA GLN A 27 29.65 -1.17 -37.78
C GLN A 27 30.79 -0.40 -37.10
N THR A 28 31.73 0.17 -37.86
CA THR A 28 32.81 1.01 -37.28
C THR A 28 32.29 2.40 -36.88
N LEU A 29 31.24 2.90 -37.55
CA LEU A 29 30.64 4.20 -37.26
C LEU A 29 29.63 4.16 -36.11
N ILE A 30 28.78 3.12 -36.06
CA ILE A 30 27.68 3.02 -35.10
C ILE A 30 28.21 2.62 -33.71
N ASN A 31 27.97 3.48 -32.72
CA ASN A 31 28.18 3.15 -31.32
C ASN A 31 26.81 3.16 -30.61
N THR A 32 26.34 1.99 -30.17
CA THR A 32 25.03 1.84 -29.52
C THR A 32 25.03 2.23 -28.04
N ARG A 33 26.20 2.39 -27.41
CA ARG A 33 26.31 2.70 -25.97
C ARG A 33 25.50 3.94 -25.55
N PRO A 34 25.52 5.08 -26.27
CA PRO A 34 24.72 6.25 -25.89
C PRO A 34 23.20 6.01 -25.98
N VAL A 35 22.76 5.12 -26.88
CA VAL A 35 21.35 4.77 -27.04
C VAL A 35 20.90 3.87 -25.89
N VAL A 36 21.66 2.82 -25.59
CA VAL A 36 21.37 1.89 -24.49
C VAL A 36 21.42 2.61 -23.15
N ALA A 37 22.43 3.45 -22.92
CA ALA A 37 22.55 4.25 -21.70
C ALA A 37 21.34 5.17 -21.50
N ALA A 38 20.87 5.84 -22.56
CA ALA A 38 19.70 6.71 -22.48
C ALA A 38 18.40 5.93 -22.18
N ILE A 39 18.28 4.69 -22.64
CA ILE A 39 17.13 3.83 -22.30
C ILE A 39 17.22 3.37 -20.85
N ARG A 40 18.39 2.90 -20.41
CA ARG A 40 18.63 2.47 -19.02
C ARG A 40 18.42 3.61 -18.03
N GLU A 41 18.89 4.82 -18.36
CA GLU A 41 18.66 6.03 -17.58
C GLU A 41 17.15 6.33 -17.48
N PHE A 42 16.41 6.28 -18.59
CA PHE A 42 14.98 6.52 -18.56
C PHE A 42 14.23 5.53 -17.66
N PHE A 43 14.46 4.22 -17.81
CA PHE A 43 13.74 3.23 -16.98
C PHE A 43 14.24 3.20 -15.53
N GLY A 44 15.50 3.52 -15.29
CA GLY A 44 16.12 3.46 -13.95
C GLY A 44 15.87 4.69 -13.08
N THR A 45 15.81 5.90 -13.65
CA THR A 45 15.79 7.15 -12.86
C THR A 45 14.66 8.12 -13.22
N SER A 46 13.88 7.87 -14.28
CA SER A 46 12.78 8.77 -14.64
C SER A 46 11.65 8.72 -13.61
N GLN A 47 11.11 9.90 -13.25
CA GLN A 47 9.92 10.01 -12.40
C GLN A 47 8.65 9.37 -13.01
N LEU A 48 8.64 9.17 -14.34
CA LEU A 48 7.55 8.51 -15.05
C LEU A 48 7.72 6.99 -15.11
N SER A 49 8.94 6.47 -14.88
CA SER A 49 9.20 5.05 -14.72
C SER A 49 9.03 4.71 -13.24
N GLN A 50 7.81 4.35 -12.87
CA GLN A 50 7.43 4.12 -11.47
C GLN A 50 7.43 2.63 -11.16
N PHE A 51 7.80 2.28 -9.92
CA PHE A 51 7.50 0.95 -9.39
C PHE A 51 5.99 0.74 -9.41
N MET A 52 5.57 -0.39 -9.96
CA MET A 52 4.15 -0.70 -10.09
C MET A 52 3.53 -0.88 -8.69
N ASP A 53 2.42 -0.18 -8.46
CA ASP A 53 1.59 -0.36 -7.27
C ASP A 53 0.79 -1.68 -7.42
N GLN A 54 1.11 -2.67 -6.60
CA GLN A 54 0.60 -4.04 -6.65
C GLN A 54 0.09 -4.50 -5.27
N ASN A 55 -0.49 -3.59 -4.49
CA ASN A 55 -1.22 -4.00 -3.29
C ASN A 55 -2.31 -5.02 -3.63
N ASN A 56 -3.10 -4.72 -4.67
CA ASN A 56 -4.16 -5.55 -5.24
C ASN A 56 -4.32 -5.25 -6.75
N PRO A 57 -5.13 -6.01 -7.51
CA PRO A 57 -5.29 -5.80 -8.96
C PRO A 57 -5.77 -4.40 -9.36
N LEU A 58 -6.65 -3.79 -8.55
CA LEU A 58 -7.17 -2.45 -8.80
C LEU A 58 -6.07 -1.38 -8.68
N ALA A 59 -5.16 -1.52 -7.71
CA ALA A 59 -4.01 -0.64 -7.57
C ALA A 59 -3.13 -0.67 -8.84
N GLY A 60 -2.89 -1.86 -9.39
CA GLY A 60 -2.15 -2.04 -10.63
C GLY A 60 -2.86 -1.42 -11.84
N LEU A 61 -4.16 -1.68 -11.99
CA LEU A 61 -4.97 -1.14 -13.08
C LEU A 61 -5.03 0.39 -13.06
N THR A 62 -5.29 0.98 -11.90
CA THR A 62 -5.34 2.44 -11.72
C THR A 62 -3.97 3.08 -11.92
N ASN A 63 -2.88 2.43 -11.49
CA ASN A 63 -1.52 2.92 -11.73
C ASN A 63 -1.19 2.96 -13.23
N LYS A 64 -1.61 1.97 -14.02
CA LYS A 64 -1.46 1.95 -15.49
C LYS A 64 -2.27 3.06 -16.19
N ARG A 65 -3.38 3.51 -15.59
CA ARG A 65 -4.29 4.55 -16.12
C ARG A 65 -4.07 5.94 -15.51
N ARG A 66 -2.95 6.14 -14.80
CA ARG A 66 -2.64 7.39 -14.10
C ARG A 66 -2.20 8.49 -15.08
N LEU A 67 -2.72 9.69 -14.89
CA LEU A 67 -2.32 10.90 -15.59
C LEU A 67 -1.49 11.76 -14.62
N SER A 68 -0.26 12.14 -15.00
CA SER A 68 0.65 12.92 -14.17
C SER A 68 1.06 14.21 -14.87
N ALA A 69 0.82 15.35 -14.22
CA ALA A 69 1.33 16.66 -14.64
C ALA A 69 2.81 16.88 -14.22
N LEU A 70 3.31 16.02 -13.31
CA LEU A 70 4.68 16.03 -12.83
C LEU A 70 5.61 15.24 -13.77
N GLY A 71 6.90 15.57 -13.74
CA GLY A 71 7.95 14.87 -14.49
C GLY A 71 8.73 15.78 -15.43
N PRO A 72 9.79 15.27 -16.08
CA PRO A 72 10.56 16.04 -17.06
C PRO A 72 9.68 16.55 -18.20
N GLY A 73 9.66 17.87 -18.41
CA GLY A 73 8.80 18.53 -19.40
C GLY A 73 7.41 18.93 -18.89
N GLY A 74 7.02 18.47 -17.69
CA GLY A 74 5.82 18.91 -16.99
C GLY A 74 6.10 20.05 -15.99
N LEU A 75 5.29 20.11 -14.94
CA LEU A 75 5.40 21.11 -13.88
C LEU A 75 6.18 20.54 -12.68
N SER A 76 6.89 21.41 -11.96
CA SER A 76 7.36 21.06 -10.62
C SER A 76 6.25 21.29 -9.61
N ARG A 77 6.23 20.49 -8.54
CA ARG A 77 5.20 20.58 -7.49
C ARG A 77 5.08 21.98 -6.90
N ASP A 78 6.21 22.65 -6.67
CA ASP A 78 6.27 23.96 -6.01
C ASP A 78 5.88 25.11 -6.95
N ARG A 79 5.89 24.88 -8.27
CA ARG A 79 5.43 25.86 -9.27
C ARG A 79 3.96 25.67 -9.65
N ALA A 80 3.34 24.57 -9.24
CA ALA A 80 1.96 24.26 -9.59
C ALA A 80 0.99 24.99 -8.65
N GLY A 81 0.40 26.08 -9.15
CA GLY A 81 -0.65 26.84 -8.46
C GLY A 81 -1.98 26.09 -8.37
N MET A 82 -2.97 26.71 -7.72
CA MET A 82 -4.29 26.10 -7.50
C MET A 82 -5.07 25.88 -8.80
N GLU A 83 -4.97 26.81 -9.75
CA GLU A 83 -5.71 26.77 -11.03
C GLU A 83 -5.44 25.50 -11.86
N VAL A 84 -4.24 24.93 -11.75
CA VAL A 84 -3.86 23.69 -12.46
C VAL A 84 -4.36 22.45 -11.73
N ARG A 85 -4.68 22.56 -10.44
CA ARG A 85 -5.14 21.46 -9.60
C ARG A 85 -6.66 21.31 -9.59
N ASP A 86 -7.36 22.39 -9.91
CA ASP A 86 -8.82 22.42 -9.93
C ASP A 86 -9.40 21.58 -11.08
N VAL A 87 -10.66 21.17 -10.92
CA VAL A 87 -11.39 20.42 -11.94
C VAL A 87 -11.87 21.37 -13.02
N HIS A 88 -11.39 21.16 -14.26
CA HIS A 88 -11.85 21.90 -15.43
C HIS A 88 -13.05 21.21 -16.09
N SER A 89 -13.95 21.97 -16.72
CA SER A 89 -15.16 21.44 -17.38
C SER A 89 -14.84 20.42 -18.48
N SER A 90 -13.77 20.65 -19.24
CA SER A 90 -13.31 19.72 -20.28
C SER A 90 -12.81 18.36 -19.76
N HIS A 91 -12.58 18.21 -18.44
CA HIS A 91 -12.22 16.92 -17.85
C HIS A 91 -13.37 15.90 -17.93
N TYR A 92 -14.61 16.36 -18.13
CA TYR A 92 -15.78 15.48 -18.24
C TYR A 92 -15.55 14.36 -19.26
N GLY A 93 -15.71 13.11 -18.82
CA GLY A 93 -15.51 11.92 -19.67
C GLY A 93 -14.05 11.61 -20.05
N ARG A 94 -13.07 12.41 -19.60
CA ARG A 94 -11.64 12.31 -19.94
C ARG A 94 -10.78 12.01 -18.73
N MET A 95 -10.86 12.83 -17.70
CA MET A 95 -10.14 12.66 -16.44
C MET A 95 -11.14 12.67 -15.28
N CYS A 96 -11.01 11.72 -14.37
CA CYS A 96 -11.94 11.59 -13.26
C CYS A 96 -11.81 12.79 -12.30
N PRO A 97 -12.92 13.44 -11.91
CA PRO A 97 -12.90 14.56 -10.96
C PRO A 97 -12.78 14.12 -9.49
N ILE A 98 -12.93 12.82 -9.20
CA ILE A 98 -12.92 12.26 -7.84
C ILE A 98 -11.57 11.63 -7.48
N GLU A 99 -11.00 10.80 -8.36
CA GLU A 99 -9.79 10.04 -8.05
C GLU A 99 -8.52 10.89 -8.21
N THR A 100 -8.06 11.46 -7.09
CA THR A 100 -6.77 12.15 -6.97
C THR A 100 -6.17 11.92 -5.57
N PRO A 101 -4.84 11.96 -5.37
CA PRO A 101 -4.25 11.84 -4.04
C PRO A 101 -4.68 12.98 -3.10
N GLU A 102 -5.00 12.67 -1.84
CA GLU A 102 -5.37 13.66 -0.80
C GLU A 102 -4.19 14.56 -0.37
N GLY A 103 -2.97 14.12 -0.62
CA GLY A 103 -1.75 14.79 -0.16
C GLY A 103 -1.32 15.98 -1.03
N PRO A 104 -0.03 16.36 -1.01
CA PRO A 104 0.47 17.54 -1.72
C PRO A 104 0.40 17.43 -3.26
N ASN A 105 0.05 16.25 -3.79
CA ASN A 105 -0.10 15.98 -5.22
C ASN A 105 -1.56 16.06 -5.70
N ILE A 106 -2.50 16.53 -4.86
CA ILE A 106 -3.89 16.76 -5.24
C ILE A 106 -3.97 17.60 -6.52
N GLY A 107 -4.77 17.13 -7.49
CA GLY A 107 -4.99 17.75 -8.80
C GLY A 107 -3.84 17.59 -9.81
N LEU A 108 -2.62 17.25 -9.36
CA LEU A 108 -1.46 17.02 -10.24
C LEU A 108 -1.38 15.59 -10.76
N ILE A 109 -2.05 14.68 -10.05
CA ILE A 109 -2.19 13.28 -10.41
C ILE A 109 -3.68 12.97 -10.47
N GLY A 110 -4.14 12.56 -11.64
CA GLY A 110 -5.51 12.10 -11.86
C GLY A 110 -5.54 10.69 -12.45
N ALA A 111 -6.74 10.18 -12.66
CA ALA A 111 -6.97 8.91 -13.36
C ALA A 111 -7.79 9.14 -14.63
N LEU A 112 -7.46 8.40 -15.69
CA LEU A 112 -8.24 8.39 -16.92
C LEU A 112 -9.67 7.91 -16.62
N ALA A 113 -10.67 8.64 -17.12
CA ALA A 113 -12.07 8.24 -17.00
C ALA A 113 -12.32 6.88 -17.68
N THR A 114 -13.44 6.23 -17.34
CA THR A 114 -13.74 4.85 -17.75
C THR A 114 -13.68 4.67 -19.27
N PHE A 115 -14.30 5.57 -20.03
CA PHE A 115 -14.37 5.50 -21.50
C PHE A 115 -13.36 6.40 -22.22
N GLY A 116 -12.53 7.15 -21.49
CA GLY A 116 -11.53 8.04 -22.05
C GLY A 116 -10.50 7.26 -22.88
N ARG A 117 -10.15 7.78 -24.05
CA ARG A 117 -9.16 7.19 -24.96
C ARG A 117 -8.17 8.25 -25.44
N VAL A 118 -6.88 7.92 -25.50
CA VAL A 118 -5.87 8.82 -26.06
C VAL A 118 -5.78 8.62 -27.57
N ASN A 119 -5.87 9.71 -28.33
CA ASN A 119 -5.76 9.69 -29.79
C ASN A 119 -4.29 9.77 -30.26
N PRO A 120 -4.00 9.55 -31.56
CA PRO A 120 -2.63 9.57 -32.06
C PRO A 120 -1.87 10.89 -31.89
N LEU A 121 -2.58 12.01 -31.67
CA LEU A 121 -1.99 13.32 -31.40
C LEU A 121 -1.68 13.53 -29.91
N GLY A 122 -2.21 12.68 -29.04
CA GLY A 122 -2.01 12.73 -27.58
C GLY A 122 -3.15 13.40 -26.81
N PHE A 123 -4.26 13.76 -27.45
CA PHE A 123 -5.45 14.29 -26.76
C PHE A 123 -6.34 13.18 -26.25
N VAL A 124 -7.05 13.43 -25.14
CA VAL A 124 -8.03 12.49 -24.61
C VAL A 124 -9.39 12.77 -25.28
N GLU A 125 -9.94 11.74 -25.90
CA GLU A 125 -11.27 11.72 -26.49
C GLU A 125 -12.24 10.97 -25.56
N THR A 126 -13.52 11.31 -25.65
CA THR A 126 -14.60 10.60 -24.96
C THR A 126 -15.72 10.29 -25.96
N PRO A 127 -16.40 9.13 -25.86
CA PRO A 127 -17.43 8.75 -26.81
C PRO A 127 -18.78 9.39 -26.51
N TYR A 128 -19.51 9.76 -27.55
CA TYR A 128 -20.88 10.28 -27.47
C TYR A 128 -21.78 9.62 -28.51
N ARG A 129 -23.07 9.44 -28.20
CA ARG A 129 -24.08 8.98 -29.17
C ARG A 129 -24.65 10.16 -29.93
N LYS A 130 -24.70 10.05 -31.24
CA LYS A 130 -25.20 11.11 -32.11
C LYS A 130 -26.72 11.23 -32.04
N VAL A 131 -27.21 12.46 -31.97
CA VAL A 131 -28.64 12.80 -32.01
C VAL A 131 -28.94 13.46 -33.36
N VAL A 132 -29.98 12.99 -34.05
CA VAL A 132 -30.40 13.54 -35.35
C VAL A 132 -31.89 13.83 -35.29
N ASN A 133 -32.27 15.11 -35.47
CA ASN A 133 -33.66 15.58 -35.41
C ASN A 133 -34.38 15.15 -34.11
N GLY A 134 -33.70 15.30 -32.96
CA GLY A 134 -34.24 14.93 -31.64
C GLY A 134 -34.37 13.43 -31.39
N LYS A 135 -33.75 12.58 -32.23
CA LYS A 135 -33.69 11.12 -32.06
C LYS A 135 -32.26 10.66 -31.80
N VAL A 136 -32.05 9.96 -30.69
CA VAL A 136 -30.78 9.34 -30.32
C VAL A 136 -30.52 8.15 -31.25
N THR A 137 -29.32 8.09 -31.82
CA THR A 137 -28.87 7.00 -32.69
C THR A 137 -27.83 6.11 -31.99
N ASP A 138 -27.55 4.95 -32.56
CA ASP A 138 -26.48 4.05 -32.07
C ASP A 138 -25.11 4.39 -32.65
N GLN A 139 -25.01 5.43 -33.48
CA GLN A 139 -23.72 5.92 -33.97
C GLN A 139 -22.97 6.59 -32.81
N VAL A 140 -21.79 6.05 -32.50
CA VAL A 140 -20.88 6.57 -31.47
C VAL A 140 -19.71 7.26 -32.13
N ASP A 141 -19.55 8.56 -31.86
CA ASP A 141 -18.43 9.37 -32.32
C ASP A 141 -17.56 9.76 -31.10
N TYR A 142 -16.24 9.70 -31.26
CA TYR A 142 -15.28 10.12 -30.22
C TYR A 142 -14.90 11.58 -30.45
N LEU A 143 -15.10 12.43 -29.43
CA LEU A 143 -14.85 13.86 -29.52
C LEU A 143 -13.70 14.29 -28.62
N THR A 144 -12.81 15.13 -29.16
CA THR A 144 -11.81 15.85 -28.37
C THR A 144 -12.48 16.97 -27.56
N ALA A 145 -11.75 17.58 -26.61
CA ALA A 145 -12.28 18.68 -25.81
C ALA A 145 -12.68 19.89 -26.68
N ASP A 146 -11.86 20.22 -27.68
CA ASP A 146 -12.12 21.35 -28.58
C ASP A 146 -13.31 21.08 -29.52
N ASP A 147 -13.48 19.83 -29.97
CA ASP A 147 -14.63 19.45 -30.80
C ASP A 147 -15.93 19.48 -30.00
N GLU A 148 -15.90 19.00 -28.75
CA GLU A 148 -17.05 18.98 -27.84
C GLU A 148 -17.64 20.38 -27.61
N ASP A 149 -16.81 21.42 -27.52
CA ASP A 149 -17.24 22.81 -27.31
C ASP A 149 -18.11 23.38 -28.44
N HIS A 150 -18.14 22.76 -29.61
CA HIS A 150 -18.98 23.16 -30.74
C HIS A 150 -20.40 22.57 -30.71
N PHE A 151 -20.65 21.59 -29.84
CA PHE A 151 -21.89 20.82 -29.82
C PHE A 151 -22.65 20.98 -28.51
N VAL A 152 -23.95 20.69 -28.55
CA VAL A 152 -24.81 20.65 -27.37
C VAL A 152 -25.04 19.20 -26.95
N ILE A 153 -24.61 18.85 -25.73
CA ILE A 153 -24.56 17.45 -25.27
C ILE A 153 -25.54 17.22 -24.11
N ALA A 154 -26.48 16.28 -24.30
CA ALA A 154 -27.41 15.85 -23.27
C ALA A 154 -26.80 14.80 -22.31
N GLN A 155 -27.34 14.74 -21.09
CA GLN A 155 -26.95 13.72 -20.11
C GLN A 155 -27.48 12.33 -20.45
N ALA A 156 -26.75 11.28 -20.03
CA ALA A 156 -27.13 9.88 -20.28
C ALA A 156 -28.50 9.47 -19.69
N ASN A 157 -28.93 10.13 -18.60
CA ASN A 157 -30.18 9.84 -17.88
C ASN A 157 -31.40 10.60 -18.43
N ALA A 158 -31.27 11.30 -19.56
CA ALA A 158 -32.40 11.95 -20.21
C ALA A 158 -33.46 10.91 -20.60
N ALA A 159 -34.73 11.18 -20.29
CA ALA A 159 -35.81 10.25 -20.57
C ALA A 159 -36.05 10.11 -22.09
N LEU A 160 -35.96 8.88 -22.60
CA LEU A 160 -36.18 8.55 -24.01
C LEU A 160 -37.43 7.68 -24.18
N LYS A 161 -38.11 7.84 -25.31
CA LYS A 161 -39.18 6.94 -25.77
C LYS A 161 -38.58 5.72 -26.45
N GLU A 162 -39.38 4.67 -26.65
CA GLU A 162 -38.95 3.44 -27.35
C GLU A 162 -38.42 3.70 -28.77
N ASP A 163 -38.84 4.79 -29.42
CA ASP A 163 -38.38 5.17 -30.76
C ASP A 163 -37.08 6.01 -30.77
N GLY A 164 -36.46 6.20 -29.60
CA GLY A 164 -35.22 6.96 -29.40
C GLY A 164 -35.41 8.48 -29.36
N SER A 165 -36.63 9.00 -29.43
CA SER A 165 -36.89 10.43 -29.24
C SER A 165 -36.95 10.83 -27.76
N PHE A 166 -36.62 12.07 -27.45
CA PHE A 166 -36.74 12.58 -26.07
C PHE A 166 -38.20 12.60 -25.61
N ALA A 167 -38.44 12.17 -24.37
CA ALA A 167 -39.76 12.18 -23.75
C ALA A 167 -40.19 13.59 -23.36
N ASP A 168 -39.25 14.39 -22.85
CA ASP A 168 -39.48 15.74 -22.36
C ASP A 168 -39.34 16.81 -23.46
N SER A 169 -40.10 17.90 -23.32
CA SER A 169 -40.05 19.03 -24.26
C SER A 169 -38.82 19.92 -24.08
N ARG A 170 -38.09 19.76 -22.96
CA ARG A 170 -36.84 20.46 -22.65
C ARG A 170 -35.88 19.48 -22.00
N VAL A 171 -34.66 19.40 -22.52
CA VAL A 171 -33.63 18.45 -22.10
C VAL A 171 -32.50 19.22 -21.44
N LEU A 172 -31.99 18.68 -20.32
CA LEU A 172 -30.82 19.22 -19.63
C LEU A 172 -29.55 18.91 -20.44
N VAL A 173 -28.81 19.95 -20.82
CA VAL A 173 -27.62 19.84 -21.67
C VAL A 173 -26.45 20.60 -21.11
N ARG A 174 -25.25 20.18 -21.52
CA ARG A 174 -24.00 20.92 -21.38
C ARG A 174 -23.76 21.68 -22.69
N THR A 175 -23.59 22.98 -22.58
CA THR A 175 -23.23 23.87 -23.70
C THR A 175 -21.76 24.32 -23.56
N ARG A 176 -21.30 25.14 -24.50
CA ARG A 176 -19.91 25.61 -24.57
C ARG A 176 -19.43 26.19 -23.24
N GLY A 177 -18.22 25.82 -22.82
CA GLY A 177 -17.63 26.29 -21.56
C GLY A 177 -18.14 25.55 -20.31
N GLY A 178 -19.02 24.55 -20.47
CA GLY A 178 -19.57 23.75 -19.37
C GLY A 178 -20.78 24.39 -18.69
N GLU A 179 -21.44 25.34 -19.34
CA GLU A 179 -22.71 25.90 -18.87
C GLU A 179 -23.83 24.84 -18.98
N ILE A 180 -24.80 24.94 -18.06
CA ILE A 180 -25.91 23.98 -17.96
C ILE A 180 -27.20 24.71 -18.32
N GLU A 181 -27.88 24.24 -19.36
CA GLU A 181 -29.11 24.84 -19.85
C GLU A 181 -30.18 23.79 -20.17
N PHE A 182 -31.43 24.25 -20.26
CA PHE A 182 -32.55 23.45 -20.77
C PHE A 182 -32.87 23.88 -22.20
N VAL A 183 -32.64 22.99 -23.16
CA VAL A 183 -32.86 23.27 -24.59
C VAL A 183 -33.94 22.37 -25.18
N ALA A 184 -34.45 22.74 -26.34
CA ALA A 184 -35.38 21.90 -27.08
C ALA A 184 -34.65 20.66 -27.67
N PRO A 185 -35.30 19.47 -27.73
CA PRO A 185 -34.71 18.24 -28.26
C PRO A 185 -34.07 18.36 -29.65
N GLU A 186 -34.57 19.26 -30.49
CA GLU A 186 -34.09 19.47 -31.87
C GLU A 186 -32.71 20.14 -31.93
N VAL A 187 -32.28 20.78 -30.83
CA VAL A 187 -30.98 21.48 -30.72
C VAL A 187 -29.89 20.56 -30.18
N VAL A 188 -30.25 19.39 -29.63
CA VAL A 188 -29.30 18.44 -29.06
C VAL A 188 -28.55 17.71 -30.18
N ASP A 189 -27.23 17.78 -30.17
CA ASP A 189 -26.36 17.14 -31.18
C ASP A 189 -25.89 15.76 -30.72
N TYR A 190 -25.61 15.60 -29.42
CA TYR A 190 -25.06 14.39 -28.84
C TYR A 190 -25.66 14.09 -27.46
N ILE A 191 -25.52 12.85 -27.01
CA ILE A 191 -25.84 12.41 -25.65
C ILE A 191 -24.72 11.52 -25.11
N ASP A 192 -24.46 11.61 -23.81
CA ASP A 192 -23.49 10.74 -23.11
C ASP A 192 -23.80 9.24 -23.35
N VAL A 193 -22.77 8.39 -23.41
CA VAL A 193 -22.96 6.94 -23.63
C VAL A 193 -23.38 6.19 -22.37
N SER A 194 -23.03 6.71 -21.20
CA SER A 194 -23.26 6.05 -19.92
C SER A 194 -23.23 7.05 -18.76
N PRO A 195 -24.05 6.89 -17.70
CA PRO A 195 -24.03 7.78 -16.54
C PRO A 195 -22.68 7.83 -15.82
N ARG A 196 -21.93 6.71 -15.82
CA ARG A 196 -20.58 6.62 -15.24
C ARG A 196 -19.45 7.11 -16.17
N GLN A 197 -19.77 7.83 -17.25
CA GLN A 197 -18.78 8.25 -18.25
C GLN A 197 -17.66 9.13 -17.65
N MET A 198 -18.00 10.00 -16.69
CA MET A 198 -17.05 10.94 -16.08
C MET A 198 -16.13 10.34 -15.02
N VAL A 199 -16.46 9.16 -14.46
CA VAL A 199 -15.72 8.59 -13.32
C VAL A 199 -14.63 7.61 -13.78
N SER A 200 -13.60 7.44 -12.95
CA SER A 200 -12.55 6.43 -13.14
C SER A 200 -13.06 5.02 -12.78
N VAL A 201 -12.26 3.99 -13.07
CA VAL A 201 -12.59 2.60 -12.70
C VAL A 201 -12.75 2.42 -11.19
N ALA A 202 -11.85 2.99 -10.37
CA ALA A 202 -11.93 2.86 -8.91
C ALA A 202 -13.15 3.60 -8.32
N THR A 203 -13.44 4.79 -8.85
CA THR A 203 -14.62 5.56 -8.46
C THR A 203 -15.91 4.86 -8.87
N ALA A 204 -15.92 4.21 -10.05
CA ALA A 204 -17.04 3.45 -10.56
C ALA A 204 -17.36 2.17 -9.76
N LEU A 205 -16.50 1.76 -8.82
CA LEU A 205 -16.71 0.60 -7.92
C LEU A 205 -17.41 0.98 -6.60
N ILE A 206 -17.72 2.26 -6.39
CA ILE A 206 -18.43 2.74 -5.21
C ILE A 206 -19.94 2.70 -5.50
N PRO A 207 -20.73 1.78 -4.89
CA PRO A 207 -22.18 1.80 -5.03
C PRO A 207 -22.74 3.07 -4.40
N PHE A 208 -23.89 3.55 -4.87
CA PHE A 208 -24.54 4.76 -4.33
C PHE A 208 -23.65 6.01 -4.27
N LEU A 209 -22.67 6.14 -5.18
CA LEU A 209 -21.73 7.26 -5.21
C LEU A 209 -22.44 8.62 -5.23
N GLU A 210 -23.58 8.70 -5.90
CA GLU A 210 -24.39 9.92 -5.99
C GLU A 210 -24.95 10.42 -4.65
N HIS A 211 -24.88 9.59 -3.60
CA HIS A 211 -25.28 9.90 -2.23
C HIS A 211 -24.09 10.23 -1.31
N ASP A 212 -22.87 10.25 -1.85
CA ASP A 212 -21.65 10.56 -1.12
C ASP A 212 -21.06 11.92 -1.54
N ASP A 213 -20.61 12.71 -0.57
CA ASP A 213 -19.80 13.90 -0.83
C ASP A 213 -18.48 13.55 -1.53
N ALA A 214 -18.05 14.42 -2.44
CA ALA A 214 -16.86 14.20 -3.28
C ALA A 214 -15.59 13.94 -2.47
N ASN A 215 -15.43 14.57 -1.29
CA ASN A 215 -14.26 14.35 -0.43
C ASN A 215 -14.22 12.92 0.09
N ARG A 216 -15.37 12.34 0.44
CA ARG A 216 -15.47 10.96 0.93
C ARG A 216 -15.41 9.95 -0.18
N ALA A 217 -16.01 10.24 -1.32
CA ALA A 217 -15.84 9.44 -2.53
C ALA A 217 -14.36 9.33 -2.95
N LEU A 218 -13.62 10.43 -2.91
CA LEU A 218 -12.18 10.48 -3.21
C LEU A 218 -11.39 9.57 -2.25
N MET A 219 -11.66 9.68 -0.95
CA MET A 219 -11.08 8.81 0.07
C MET A 219 -11.40 7.33 -0.20
N GLY A 220 -12.65 7.03 -0.55
CA GLY A 220 -13.12 5.69 -0.89
C GLY A 220 -12.39 5.08 -2.09
N ALA A 221 -12.31 5.82 -3.19
CA ALA A 221 -11.57 5.41 -4.39
C ALA A 221 -10.09 5.15 -4.10
N ASN A 222 -9.46 6.02 -3.29
CA ASN A 222 -8.06 5.87 -2.90
C ASN A 222 -7.81 4.67 -1.97
N MET A 223 -8.71 4.40 -1.03
CA MET A 223 -8.54 3.30 -0.05
C MET A 223 -8.80 1.93 -0.66
N GLN A 224 -9.64 1.82 -1.69
CA GLN A 224 -9.79 0.56 -2.43
C GLN A 224 -8.45 0.07 -3.01
N ARG A 225 -7.57 0.98 -3.45
CA ARG A 225 -6.21 0.64 -3.93
C ARG A 225 -5.26 0.19 -2.82
N GLN A 226 -5.59 0.47 -1.56
CA GLN A 226 -4.80 0.09 -0.38
C GLN A 226 -5.27 -1.21 0.25
N ALA A 227 -6.33 -1.83 -0.27
CA ALA A 227 -6.86 -3.06 0.29
C ALA A 227 -5.87 -4.22 0.13
N VAL A 228 -5.69 -5.02 1.17
CA VAL A 228 -4.80 -6.19 1.13
C VAL A 228 -5.56 -7.44 0.67
N PRO A 229 -4.99 -8.27 -0.22
CA PRO A 229 -5.56 -9.56 -0.58
C PRO A 229 -5.69 -10.47 0.64
N LEU A 230 -6.91 -10.93 0.89
CA LEU A 230 -7.22 -11.84 1.99
C LEU A 230 -6.87 -13.29 1.61
N VAL A 231 -6.70 -14.15 2.61
CA VAL A 231 -6.49 -15.60 2.39
C VAL A 231 -7.65 -16.21 1.61
N ARG A 232 -8.89 -15.74 1.83
CA ARG A 232 -10.05 -16.13 1.04
C ARG A 232 -10.80 -14.87 0.61
N SER A 233 -10.76 -14.59 -0.68
CA SER A 233 -11.57 -13.55 -1.29
C SER A 233 -13.06 -13.90 -1.23
N GLU A 234 -13.91 -12.88 -1.23
CA GLU A 234 -15.36 -12.99 -1.29
C GLU A 234 -15.88 -11.75 -2.02
N LYS A 235 -16.69 -11.94 -3.04
CA LYS A 235 -17.26 -10.85 -3.84
C LYS A 235 -18.26 -10.04 -3.01
N PRO A 236 -18.38 -8.73 -3.26
CA PRO A 236 -19.36 -7.92 -2.57
C PRO A 236 -20.79 -8.38 -2.93
N LEU A 237 -21.67 -8.47 -1.94
CA LEU A 237 -23.10 -8.64 -2.20
C LEU A 237 -23.65 -7.46 -3.00
N ILE A 238 -23.17 -6.25 -2.70
CA ILE A 238 -23.59 -5.02 -3.40
C ILE A 238 -22.42 -4.53 -4.26
N GLY A 239 -22.48 -4.77 -5.56
CA GLY A 239 -21.49 -4.29 -6.53
C GLY A 239 -22.03 -3.13 -7.38
N THR A 240 -21.25 -2.72 -8.39
CA THR A 240 -21.68 -1.75 -9.41
C THR A 240 -21.70 -2.35 -10.82
N GLY A 241 -21.26 -3.59 -10.97
CA GLY A 241 -21.06 -4.26 -12.26
C GLY A 241 -19.75 -3.86 -12.96
N MET A 242 -18.86 -3.13 -12.27
CA MET A 242 -17.52 -2.81 -12.77
C MET A 242 -16.48 -3.86 -12.32
N GLU A 243 -16.78 -4.64 -11.29
CA GLU A 243 -15.90 -5.59 -10.62
C GLU A 243 -15.28 -6.59 -11.59
N ARG A 244 -16.12 -7.25 -12.42
CA ARG A 244 -15.67 -8.25 -13.39
C ARG A 244 -14.68 -7.71 -14.40
N ARG A 245 -15.02 -6.56 -15.00
CA ARG A 245 -14.19 -5.92 -16.01
C ARG A 245 -12.90 -5.36 -15.41
N ALA A 246 -12.96 -4.80 -14.21
CA ALA A 246 -11.78 -4.35 -13.50
C ALA A 246 -10.80 -5.50 -13.20
N ALA A 247 -11.30 -6.66 -12.76
CA ALA A 247 -10.46 -7.83 -12.47
C ALA A 247 -9.83 -8.44 -13.72
N ILE A 248 -10.61 -8.64 -14.79
CA ILE A 248 -10.12 -9.19 -16.06
C ILE A 248 -9.12 -8.23 -16.72
N ASP A 249 -9.45 -6.94 -16.83
CA ASP A 249 -8.61 -5.95 -17.51
C ASP A 249 -7.35 -5.59 -16.67
N ALA A 250 -7.33 -5.87 -15.36
CA ALA A 250 -6.13 -5.73 -14.54
C ALA A 250 -5.01 -6.71 -14.97
N GLY A 251 -5.41 -7.91 -15.43
CA GLY A 251 -4.53 -8.95 -15.95
C GLY A 251 -4.01 -9.95 -14.92
N ASP A 252 -4.52 -9.93 -13.70
CA ASP A 252 -4.12 -10.85 -12.63
C ASP A 252 -4.93 -12.14 -12.57
N VAL A 253 -6.09 -12.15 -13.24
CA VAL A 253 -6.94 -13.32 -13.48
C VAL A 253 -6.46 -14.06 -14.73
N VAL A 254 -6.48 -15.39 -14.70
CA VAL A 254 -6.14 -16.21 -15.87
C VAL A 254 -7.40 -16.44 -16.69
N VAL A 255 -7.39 -16.02 -17.95
CA VAL A 255 -8.52 -16.18 -18.87
C VAL A 255 -8.19 -17.13 -20.03
N ALA A 256 -9.21 -17.85 -20.50
CA ALA A 256 -9.13 -18.72 -21.66
C ALA A 256 -8.92 -17.88 -22.93
N THR A 257 -7.87 -18.22 -23.68
CA THR A 257 -7.51 -17.53 -24.93
C THR A 257 -8.23 -18.09 -26.15
N LYS A 258 -8.77 -19.31 -26.05
CA LYS A 258 -9.52 -19.99 -27.10
C LYS A 258 -10.67 -20.80 -26.48
N PRO A 259 -11.76 -21.05 -27.23
CA PRO A 259 -12.78 -21.98 -26.80
C PRO A 259 -12.27 -23.42 -26.82
N GLY A 260 -12.68 -24.21 -25.84
CA GLY A 260 -12.24 -25.59 -25.68
C GLY A 260 -12.85 -26.28 -24.46
N VAL A 261 -12.39 -27.48 -24.18
CA VAL A 261 -12.78 -28.26 -23.01
C VAL A 261 -11.58 -28.47 -22.10
N VAL A 262 -11.76 -28.24 -20.80
CA VAL A 262 -10.72 -28.47 -19.79
C VAL A 262 -10.45 -29.97 -19.70
N THR A 263 -9.20 -30.37 -19.94
CA THR A 263 -8.78 -31.78 -19.94
C THR A 263 -8.03 -32.18 -18.68
N GLU A 264 -7.35 -31.25 -18.04
CA GLU A 264 -6.57 -31.53 -16.82
C GLU A 264 -6.55 -30.28 -15.95
N VAL A 265 -6.82 -30.46 -14.66
CA VAL A 265 -6.80 -29.39 -13.66
C VAL A 265 -5.85 -29.78 -12.52
N SER A 266 -4.91 -28.89 -12.23
CA SER A 266 -4.08 -28.95 -11.02
C SER A 266 -3.95 -27.56 -10.42
N SER A 267 -3.40 -27.46 -9.20
CA SER A 267 -3.15 -26.15 -8.58
C SER A 267 -2.14 -25.28 -9.35
N ASP A 268 -1.28 -25.90 -10.16
CA ASP A 268 -0.11 -25.27 -10.77
C ASP A 268 -0.26 -25.10 -12.29
N LEU A 269 -1.07 -25.94 -12.92
CA LEU A 269 -1.28 -25.99 -14.36
C LEU A 269 -2.72 -26.41 -14.69
N VAL A 270 -3.36 -25.69 -15.62
CA VAL A 270 -4.62 -26.09 -16.26
C VAL A 270 -4.39 -26.30 -17.74
N THR A 271 -4.88 -27.43 -18.27
CA THR A 271 -4.77 -27.79 -19.68
C THR A 271 -6.15 -27.83 -20.33
N VAL A 272 -6.27 -27.18 -21.48
CA VAL A 272 -7.51 -27.08 -22.28
C VAL A 272 -7.26 -27.67 -23.66
N ALA A 273 -8.09 -28.62 -24.08
CA ALA A 273 -8.14 -29.06 -25.47
C ALA A 273 -9.01 -28.07 -26.25
N ASN A 274 -8.39 -27.29 -27.12
CA ASN A 274 -9.08 -26.27 -27.91
C ASN A 274 -9.87 -26.93 -29.05
N ASP A 275 -10.95 -26.26 -29.47
CA ASP A 275 -11.81 -26.74 -30.56
C ASP A 275 -11.07 -26.85 -31.91
N ASP A 276 -9.93 -26.16 -32.08
CA ASP A 276 -9.07 -26.21 -33.26
C ASP A 276 -8.06 -27.38 -33.28
N GLY A 277 -8.11 -28.26 -32.26
CA GLY A 277 -7.22 -29.40 -32.10
C GLY A 277 -5.86 -29.06 -31.46
N THR A 278 -5.62 -27.80 -31.08
CA THR A 278 -4.45 -27.42 -30.30
C THR A 278 -4.70 -27.59 -28.79
N THR A 279 -3.63 -27.62 -28.00
CA THR A 279 -3.72 -27.68 -26.54
C THR A 279 -3.26 -26.34 -25.95
N GLY A 280 -4.10 -25.73 -25.12
CA GLY A 280 -3.74 -24.57 -24.30
C GLY A 280 -3.27 -25.02 -22.91
N SER A 281 -2.17 -24.45 -22.42
CA SER A 281 -1.66 -24.75 -21.08
C SER A 281 -1.44 -23.45 -20.31
N TYR A 282 -2.09 -23.33 -19.15
CA TYR A 282 -2.11 -22.12 -18.34
C TYR A 282 -1.42 -22.40 -16.99
N ARG A 283 -0.27 -21.76 -16.76
CA ARG A 283 0.47 -21.87 -15.49
C ARG A 283 -0.12 -20.94 -14.46
N ILE A 284 -0.29 -21.45 -13.24
CA ILE A 284 -0.93 -20.75 -12.14
C ILE A 284 0.15 -20.25 -11.17
N ALA A 285 0.16 -18.96 -10.88
CA ALA A 285 1.11 -18.35 -9.95
C ALA A 285 0.72 -18.68 -8.49
N LYS A 286 1.63 -19.28 -7.73
CA LYS A 286 1.40 -19.66 -6.32
C LYS A 286 2.34 -18.90 -5.40
N PHE A 287 1.76 -18.24 -4.39
CA PHE A 287 2.49 -17.58 -3.28
C PHE A 287 3.70 -16.74 -3.72
N GLN A 288 3.54 -15.94 -4.77
CA GLN A 288 4.58 -15.00 -5.21
C GLN A 288 4.48 -13.71 -4.40
N ARG A 289 5.62 -13.07 -4.17
CA ARG A 289 5.70 -11.76 -3.51
C ARG A 289 5.34 -10.65 -4.51
N SER A 290 4.39 -9.78 -4.15
CA SER A 290 4.16 -8.53 -4.88
C SER A 290 5.18 -7.45 -4.52
N ASN A 291 5.23 -6.34 -5.25
CA ASN A 291 6.13 -5.23 -4.94
C ASN A 291 5.95 -4.67 -3.51
N GLN A 292 4.72 -4.69 -2.99
CA GLN A 292 4.40 -4.20 -1.64
C GLN A 292 4.44 -5.31 -0.58
N GLY A 293 4.87 -6.54 -0.93
CA GLY A 293 4.94 -7.65 0.03
C GLY A 293 3.60 -8.35 0.27
N THR A 294 2.55 -8.06 -0.49
CA THR A 294 1.30 -8.83 -0.45
C THR A 294 1.46 -10.17 -1.19
N SER A 295 0.64 -11.16 -0.84
CA SER A 295 0.65 -12.46 -1.51
C SER A 295 -0.08 -12.42 -2.85
N TYR A 296 0.66 -12.68 -3.92
CA TYR A 296 0.12 -12.95 -5.25
C TYR A 296 -0.11 -14.46 -5.40
N ASN A 297 -1.38 -14.87 -5.34
CA ASN A 297 -1.77 -16.27 -5.38
C ASN A 297 -3.00 -16.47 -6.26
N GLN A 298 -2.85 -17.25 -7.32
CA GLN A 298 -3.92 -17.64 -8.21
C GLN A 298 -4.54 -18.98 -7.77
N ARG A 299 -5.84 -19.14 -8.01
CA ARG A 299 -6.63 -20.33 -7.68
C ARG A 299 -7.49 -20.72 -8.86
N VAL A 300 -7.37 -21.98 -9.28
CA VAL A 300 -8.19 -22.50 -10.37
C VAL A 300 -9.65 -22.55 -9.95
N VAL A 301 -10.54 -22.10 -10.84
CA VAL A 301 -11.99 -22.08 -10.63
C VAL A 301 -12.75 -23.07 -11.52
N VAL A 302 -12.12 -23.55 -12.59
CA VAL A 302 -12.70 -24.53 -13.53
C VAL A 302 -12.42 -25.96 -13.08
N ASP A 303 -13.35 -26.86 -13.40
CA ASP A 303 -13.23 -28.29 -13.18
C ASP A 303 -12.87 -29.04 -14.49
N GLU A 304 -12.41 -30.27 -14.35
CA GLU A 304 -12.17 -31.15 -15.50
C GLU A 304 -13.49 -31.47 -16.23
N GLY A 305 -13.49 -31.32 -17.56
CA GLY A 305 -14.67 -31.49 -18.40
C GLY A 305 -15.48 -30.21 -18.63
N ASP A 306 -15.16 -29.11 -17.95
CA ASP A 306 -15.81 -27.82 -18.20
C ASP A 306 -15.52 -27.31 -19.61
N ARG A 307 -16.56 -26.77 -20.26
CA ARG A 307 -16.41 -26.08 -21.54
C ARG A 307 -16.17 -24.61 -21.30
N VAL A 308 -15.04 -24.11 -21.80
CA VAL A 308 -14.67 -22.70 -21.72
C VAL A 308 -14.80 -22.04 -23.09
N VAL A 309 -15.19 -20.77 -23.10
CA VAL A 309 -15.14 -19.88 -24.27
C VAL A 309 -14.01 -18.87 -24.10
N GLU A 310 -13.60 -18.23 -25.20
CA GLU A 310 -12.63 -17.13 -25.15
C GLU A 310 -13.08 -16.06 -24.13
N GLY A 311 -12.18 -15.68 -23.22
CA GLY A 311 -12.44 -14.75 -22.13
C GLY A 311 -13.04 -15.38 -20.86
N SER A 312 -13.33 -16.68 -20.84
CA SER A 312 -13.78 -17.37 -19.60
C SER A 312 -12.67 -17.37 -18.57
N VAL A 313 -13.02 -17.24 -17.29
CA VAL A 313 -12.05 -17.26 -16.20
C VAL A 313 -11.65 -18.70 -15.90
N ILE A 314 -10.36 -18.98 -15.98
CA ILE A 314 -9.74 -20.28 -15.67
C ILE A 314 -9.28 -20.31 -14.21
N ALA A 315 -8.65 -19.22 -13.76
CA ALA A 315 -8.19 -19.10 -12.39
C ALA A 315 -8.32 -17.66 -11.90
N ASP A 316 -8.86 -17.51 -10.70
CA ASP A 316 -8.87 -16.27 -9.96
C ASP A 316 -7.46 -15.88 -9.52
N GLY A 317 -7.20 -14.58 -9.40
CA GLY A 317 -5.99 -14.00 -8.86
C GLY A 317 -6.13 -13.55 -7.40
N PRO A 318 -5.20 -12.71 -6.91
CA PRO A 318 -5.34 -12.08 -5.60
C PRO A 318 -6.54 -11.12 -5.60
N ALA A 319 -7.33 -11.14 -4.52
CA ALA A 319 -8.50 -10.27 -4.37
C ALA A 319 -9.53 -10.41 -5.51
N THR A 320 -9.80 -11.64 -5.96
CA THR A 320 -10.88 -11.96 -6.92
C THR A 320 -11.63 -13.23 -6.54
N GLU A 321 -12.92 -13.30 -6.90
CA GLU A 321 -13.77 -14.51 -6.77
C GLU A 321 -14.67 -14.63 -8.00
N ASP A 322 -14.63 -15.77 -8.69
CA ASP A 322 -15.36 -16.06 -9.94
C ASP A 322 -15.11 -15.03 -11.06
N GLY A 323 -13.93 -14.41 -11.09
CA GLY A 323 -13.59 -13.33 -12.02
C GLY A 323 -14.04 -11.94 -11.61
N ASP A 324 -14.71 -11.77 -10.47
CA ASP A 324 -15.08 -10.46 -9.92
C ASP A 324 -14.04 -9.96 -8.93
N LEU A 325 -13.83 -8.65 -8.90
CA LEU A 325 -12.94 -8.02 -7.92
C LEU A 325 -13.51 -8.13 -6.50
N ALA A 326 -12.73 -8.72 -5.61
CA ALA A 326 -13.09 -9.06 -4.23
C ALA A 326 -12.06 -8.50 -3.23
N LEU A 327 -12.12 -7.18 -2.99
CA LEU A 327 -11.19 -6.44 -2.12
C LEU A 327 -11.40 -6.59 -0.60
N GLY A 328 -12.46 -7.27 -0.14
CA GLY A 328 -12.90 -7.22 1.25
C GLY A 328 -13.86 -8.35 1.62
N LYS A 329 -14.74 -8.08 2.59
CA LYS A 329 -15.71 -9.04 3.13
C LYS A 329 -17.06 -8.39 3.39
N ASN A 330 -18.13 -9.17 3.19
CA ASN A 330 -19.49 -8.77 3.58
C ASN A 330 -19.66 -9.05 5.08
N LEU A 331 -19.72 -8.00 5.90
CA LEU A 331 -19.82 -8.12 7.35
C LEU A 331 -21.17 -7.58 7.83
N LEU A 332 -21.75 -8.25 8.85
CA LEU A 332 -22.96 -7.76 9.51
C LEU A 332 -22.61 -6.57 10.40
N VAL A 333 -23.10 -5.40 10.06
CA VAL A 333 -22.81 -4.13 10.73
C VAL A 333 -24.00 -3.67 11.56
N ALA A 334 -23.73 -3.10 12.74
CA ALA A 334 -24.68 -2.29 13.50
C ALA A 334 -24.19 -0.84 13.63
N PHE A 335 -25.09 0.12 13.41
CA PHE A 335 -24.82 1.55 13.65
C PHE A 335 -25.32 1.96 15.03
N MET A 336 -24.46 1.86 16.04
CA MET A 336 -24.74 2.27 17.42
C MET A 336 -23.46 2.70 18.12
N CYS A 337 -23.57 3.52 19.17
CA CYS A 337 -22.45 3.76 20.08
C CYS A 337 -22.37 2.61 21.09
N TRP A 338 -21.17 2.11 21.38
CA TRP A 338 -21.01 0.99 22.30
C TRP A 338 -19.84 1.22 23.27
N GLU A 339 -20.19 1.51 24.54
CA GLU A 339 -19.26 1.68 25.67
C GLU A 339 -18.05 2.60 25.42
N GLY A 340 -18.18 3.55 24.48
CA GLY A 340 -17.08 4.43 24.07
C GLY A 340 -15.97 3.78 23.26
N HIS A 341 -16.02 2.46 23.00
CA HIS A 341 -14.98 1.77 22.24
C HIS A 341 -14.96 2.19 20.77
N ASN A 342 -16.12 2.57 20.19
CA ASN A 342 -16.21 3.15 18.85
C ASN A 342 -16.29 4.68 18.86
N TYR A 343 -15.69 5.34 19.85
CA TYR A 343 -15.62 6.80 19.88
C TYR A 343 -14.89 7.36 18.64
N GLU A 344 -15.40 8.48 18.10
CA GLU A 344 -14.99 9.07 16.82
C GLU A 344 -15.09 8.06 15.65
N ASP A 345 -13.94 7.67 15.09
CA ASP A 345 -13.81 6.78 13.94
C ASP A 345 -13.35 5.36 14.34
N ALA A 346 -13.27 5.05 15.64
CA ALA A 346 -12.85 3.74 16.09
C ALA A 346 -13.87 2.65 15.71
N ILE A 347 -13.38 1.45 15.42
CA ILE A 347 -14.18 0.31 14.97
C ILE A 347 -14.06 -0.82 15.99
N ILE A 348 -15.19 -1.41 16.34
CA ILE A 348 -15.27 -2.62 17.18
C ILE A 348 -15.50 -3.81 16.25
N LEU A 349 -14.78 -4.91 16.50
CA LEU A 349 -14.94 -6.17 15.76
C LEU A 349 -15.34 -7.32 16.68
N SER A 350 -16.09 -8.27 16.12
CA SER A 350 -16.29 -9.58 16.71
C SER A 350 -15.04 -10.45 16.60
N GLN A 351 -14.69 -11.16 17.66
CA GLN A 351 -13.61 -12.15 17.70
C GLN A 351 -13.81 -13.28 16.68
N ARG A 352 -15.05 -13.51 16.22
CA ARG A 352 -15.35 -14.45 15.13
C ARG A 352 -14.48 -14.18 13.90
N LEU A 353 -14.23 -12.92 13.56
CA LEU A 353 -13.44 -12.54 12.39
C LEU A 353 -11.96 -12.97 12.50
N VAL A 354 -11.45 -13.10 13.73
CA VAL A 354 -10.10 -13.60 14.04
C VAL A 354 -10.08 -15.14 14.07
N GLN A 355 -11.12 -15.76 14.62
CA GLN A 355 -11.24 -17.22 14.73
C GLN A 355 -11.40 -17.87 13.35
N ASP A 356 -12.30 -17.34 12.53
CA ASP A 356 -12.65 -17.85 11.20
C ASP A 356 -11.69 -17.35 10.09
N ASP A 357 -10.66 -16.58 10.46
CA ASP A 357 -9.67 -16.00 9.54
C ASP A 357 -10.29 -15.14 8.40
N VAL A 358 -11.41 -14.47 8.69
CA VAL A 358 -12.20 -13.70 7.71
C VAL A 358 -11.40 -12.55 7.11
N LEU A 359 -10.66 -11.81 7.94
CA LEU A 359 -9.82 -10.67 7.54
C LEU A 359 -8.31 -10.98 7.62
N THR A 360 -7.96 -12.26 7.48
CA THR A 360 -6.56 -12.70 7.52
C THR A 360 -5.90 -12.53 6.15
N SER A 361 -4.67 -12.01 6.12
CA SER A 361 -3.86 -11.80 4.91
C SER A 361 -2.51 -12.51 5.01
N ILE A 362 -1.88 -12.81 3.87
CA ILE A 362 -0.52 -13.34 3.80
C ILE A 362 0.40 -12.24 3.28
N HIS A 363 1.48 -11.98 4.02
CA HIS A 363 2.52 -11.03 3.66
C HIS A 363 3.82 -11.81 3.44
N ILE A 364 4.56 -11.48 2.39
CA ILE A 364 5.80 -12.15 2.02
C ILE A 364 6.91 -11.12 1.98
N GLU A 365 7.85 -11.24 2.92
CA GLU A 365 9.04 -10.41 2.98
C GLU A 365 10.22 -11.11 2.28
N GLU A 366 11.04 -10.30 1.63
CA GLU A 366 12.28 -10.74 0.98
C GLU A 366 13.46 -10.15 1.76
N HIS A 367 14.29 -11.03 2.31
CA HIS A 367 15.54 -10.65 2.95
C HIS A 367 16.71 -11.07 2.07
N GLU A 368 17.63 -10.13 1.83
CA GLU A 368 18.79 -10.34 0.96
C GLU A 368 20.07 -10.10 1.74
N VAL A 369 21.07 -10.96 1.53
CA VAL A 369 22.45 -10.74 1.96
C VAL A 369 23.41 -11.19 0.88
N ASP A 370 24.48 -10.42 0.71
CA ASP A 370 25.60 -10.75 -0.16
C ASP A 370 26.88 -11.06 0.63
N ALA A 371 27.72 -11.89 0.02
CA ALA A 371 29.10 -12.15 0.42
C ALA A 371 30.03 -11.48 -0.60
N ARG A 372 30.90 -10.60 -0.11
CA ARG A 372 31.75 -9.73 -0.94
C ARG A 372 33.23 -9.87 -0.63
N ASP A 373 34.05 -9.44 -1.58
CA ASP A 373 35.47 -9.23 -1.36
C ASP A 373 35.73 -7.99 -0.50
N THR A 374 36.38 -8.18 0.66
CA THR A 374 36.83 -7.09 1.51
C THR A 374 38.35 -6.91 1.40
N LYS A 375 38.87 -5.81 1.96
CA LYS A 375 40.33 -5.55 2.01
C LYS A 375 41.11 -6.63 2.76
N LEU A 376 40.48 -7.28 3.73
CA LEU A 376 41.10 -8.27 4.61
C LEU A 376 40.88 -9.72 4.13
N GLY A 377 40.08 -9.91 3.10
CA GLY A 377 39.70 -11.22 2.55
C GLY A 377 38.22 -11.26 2.12
N PRO A 378 37.80 -12.33 1.44
CA PRO A 378 36.39 -12.52 1.09
C PRO A 378 35.54 -12.78 2.33
N GLU A 379 34.30 -12.29 2.31
CA GLU A 379 33.26 -12.76 3.23
C GLU A 379 32.82 -14.17 2.84
N GLU A 380 32.51 -14.99 3.84
CA GLU A 380 32.09 -16.38 3.63
C GLU A 380 30.67 -16.57 4.20
N ILE A 381 29.79 -17.20 3.42
CA ILE A 381 28.51 -17.74 3.93
C ILE A 381 28.79 -19.14 4.47
N THR A 382 28.56 -19.34 5.76
CA THR A 382 28.92 -20.58 6.46
C THR A 382 28.05 -20.80 7.70
N ARG A 383 27.89 -22.08 8.06
CA ARG A 383 27.28 -22.48 9.34
C ARG A 383 28.22 -22.25 10.53
N ASP A 384 29.52 -22.16 10.30
CA ASP A 384 30.54 -21.98 11.34
C ASP A 384 30.62 -20.53 11.81
N ILE A 385 29.69 -20.15 12.69
CA ILE A 385 29.56 -18.78 13.21
C ILE A 385 30.19 -18.72 14.62
N PRO A 386 31.16 -17.82 14.87
CA PRO A 386 31.81 -17.72 16.17
C PRO A 386 30.81 -17.29 17.25
N ASN A 387 30.91 -17.92 18.44
CA ASN A 387 30.06 -17.63 19.61
C ASN A 387 28.56 -17.89 19.42
N ALA A 388 28.15 -18.61 18.37
CA ALA A 388 26.77 -19.08 18.20
C ALA A 388 26.60 -20.47 18.84
N SER A 389 25.49 -20.67 19.57
CA SER A 389 25.17 -21.99 20.14
C SER A 389 24.60 -22.94 19.08
N GLU A 390 24.77 -24.26 19.27
CA GLU A 390 24.21 -25.25 18.34
C GLU A 390 22.68 -25.19 18.22
N GLU A 391 22.00 -24.73 19.28
CA GLU A 391 20.54 -24.56 19.29
C GLU A 391 20.09 -23.46 18.30
N VAL A 392 20.79 -22.33 18.26
CA VAL A 392 20.49 -21.23 17.33
C VAL A 392 20.80 -21.63 15.87
N LEU A 393 21.75 -22.55 15.68
CA LEU A 393 22.13 -23.05 14.36
C LEU A 393 21.27 -24.24 13.89
N ALA A 394 20.32 -24.71 14.70
CA ALA A 394 19.58 -25.95 14.44
C ALA A 394 18.74 -25.90 13.15
N ASP A 395 18.20 -24.73 12.81
CA ASP A 395 17.38 -24.51 11.62
C ASP A 395 18.18 -24.16 10.35
N LEU A 396 19.48 -23.96 10.48
CA LEU A 396 20.38 -23.76 9.33
C LEU A 396 20.73 -25.09 8.68
N ASP A 397 20.97 -25.07 7.37
CA ASP A 397 21.54 -26.17 6.61
C ASP A 397 23.06 -26.26 6.81
N GLU A 398 23.72 -27.15 6.08
CA GLU A 398 25.17 -27.33 6.11
C GLU A 398 25.97 -26.13 5.57
N ARG A 399 25.34 -25.26 4.78
CA ARG A 399 25.93 -24.03 4.23
C ARG A 399 25.74 -22.83 5.15
N GLY A 400 24.93 -22.96 6.20
CA GLY A 400 24.56 -21.87 7.08
C GLY A 400 23.33 -21.08 6.61
N ILE A 401 22.50 -21.65 5.73
CA ILE A 401 21.28 -21.01 5.22
C ILE A 401 20.06 -21.68 5.86
N VAL A 402 19.08 -20.89 6.29
CA VAL A 402 17.85 -21.43 6.91
C VAL A 402 17.10 -22.37 5.97
N ARG A 403 16.59 -23.48 6.53
CA ARG A 403 15.81 -24.47 5.78
C ARG A 403 14.40 -23.97 5.45
N ILE A 404 13.89 -24.38 4.28
CA ILE A 404 12.50 -24.12 3.89
C ILE A 404 11.56 -24.87 4.85
N GLY A 405 10.52 -24.19 5.32
CA GLY A 405 9.56 -24.69 6.31
C GLY A 405 9.94 -24.41 7.77
N ALA A 406 11.12 -23.83 8.04
CA ALA A 406 11.45 -23.36 9.39
C ALA A 406 10.55 -22.19 9.79
N GLU A 407 10.08 -22.20 11.04
CA GLU A 407 9.45 -21.04 11.68
C GLU A 407 10.55 -20.18 12.30
N VAL A 408 10.58 -18.91 11.93
CA VAL A 408 11.60 -17.96 12.37
C VAL A 408 10.95 -16.79 13.09
N ARG A 409 11.66 -16.25 14.07
CA ARG A 409 11.27 -15.11 14.91
C ARG A 409 12.36 -14.05 14.87
N ALA A 410 12.00 -12.85 15.32
CA ALA A 410 12.94 -11.73 15.43
C ALA A 410 14.24 -12.14 16.17
N GLY A 411 15.38 -11.90 15.51
CA GLY A 411 16.71 -12.24 16.01
C GLY A 411 17.28 -13.58 15.51
N ASP A 412 16.45 -14.47 14.97
CA ASP A 412 16.91 -15.75 14.42
C ASP A 412 17.79 -15.53 13.19
N ILE A 413 18.75 -16.44 12.98
CA ILE A 413 19.70 -16.37 11.86
C ILE A 413 19.04 -16.95 10.60
N LEU A 414 18.98 -16.16 9.53
CA LEU A 414 18.51 -16.59 8.22
C LEU A 414 19.66 -17.09 7.35
N VAL A 415 20.78 -16.37 7.35
CA VAL A 415 21.97 -16.72 6.58
C VAL A 415 23.19 -16.39 7.42
N GLY A 416 23.93 -17.43 7.81
CA GLY A 416 25.21 -17.34 8.48
C GLY A 416 26.24 -16.68 7.58
N LYS A 417 26.76 -15.53 7.99
CA LYS A 417 27.80 -14.80 7.26
C LYS A 417 28.89 -14.35 8.21
N VAL A 418 30.14 -14.56 7.79
CA VAL A 418 31.33 -14.16 8.55
C VAL A 418 32.21 -13.24 7.71
N THR A 419 32.65 -12.13 8.31
CA THR A 419 33.53 -11.14 7.68
C THR A 419 34.91 -11.18 8.37
N PRO A 420 36.03 -11.24 7.62
CA PRO A 420 37.37 -11.19 8.21
C PRO A 420 37.62 -9.90 9.02
N LYS A 421 38.19 -10.03 10.22
CA LYS A 421 38.53 -8.93 11.15
C LYS A 421 40.05 -8.80 11.27
N GLY A 422 40.57 -7.57 11.26
CA GLY A 422 42.01 -7.32 11.43
C GLY A 422 42.46 -7.39 12.89
N GLU A 423 43.72 -7.76 13.14
CA GLU A 423 44.30 -7.89 14.49
C GLU A 423 44.27 -6.58 15.30
N THR A 424 44.30 -5.41 14.64
CA THR A 424 44.26 -4.08 15.28
C THR A 424 42.89 -3.64 15.78
N GLU A 425 41.81 -4.31 15.38
CA GLU A 425 40.43 -3.94 15.74
C GLU A 425 39.93 -4.60 17.05
N LEU A 426 40.80 -5.36 17.74
CA LEU A 426 40.46 -5.99 19.02
C LEU A 426 40.67 -5.00 20.17
N THR A 427 39.63 -4.83 20.98
CA THR A 427 39.75 -4.06 22.21
C THR A 427 40.77 -4.73 23.15
N PRO A 428 41.46 -3.98 24.03
CA PRO A 428 42.35 -4.56 25.03
C PRO A 428 41.69 -5.68 25.85
N GLU A 429 40.40 -5.54 26.16
CA GLU A 429 39.58 -6.51 26.89
C GLU A 429 39.36 -7.79 26.08
N GLU A 430 38.97 -7.68 24.80
CA GLU A 430 38.80 -8.84 23.89
C GLU A 430 40.14 -9.60 23.74
N ARG A 431 41.24 -8.86 23.64
CA ARG A 431 42.59 -9.42 23.52
C ARG A 431 43.00 -10.17 24.79
N LEU A 432 42.67 -9.64 25.96
CA LEU A 432 42.89 -10.29 27.25
C LEU A 432 42.04 -11.55 27.38
N LEU A 433 40.74 -11.49 27.03
CA LEU A 433 39.85 -12.65 27.04
C LEU A 433 40.40 -13.78 26.17
N ARG A 434 40.88 -13.48 24.96
CA ARG A 434 41.55 -14.46 24.09
C ARG A 434 42.80 -15.07 24.74
N ALA A 435 43.63 -14.25 25.38
CA ALA A 435 44.82 -14.74 26.07
C ALA A 435 44.49 -15.67 27.25
N ILE A 436 43.39 -15.41 27.95
CA ILE A 436 42.91 -16.23 29.08
C ILE A 436 42.31 -17.55 28.61
N PHE A 437 41.41 -17.52 27.61
CA PHE A 437 40.66 -18.70 27.17
C PHE A 437 41.39 -19.53 26.11
N GLY A 438 42.49 -19.03 25.54
CA GLY A 438 43.28 -19.77 24.54
C GLY A 438 42.52 -20.05 23.24
N GLU A 439 41.44 -19.32 22.98
CA GLU A 439 40.60 -19.49 21.79
C GLU A 439 41.38 -19.10 20.53
N LYS A 440 41.83 -20.10 19.78
CA LYS A 440 42.32 -19.94 18.39
C LYS A 440 41.14 -19.77 17.42
N ALA A 441 40.19 -18.91 17.75
CA ALA A 441 39.06 -18.66 16.87
C ALA A 441 39.54 -17.96 15.59
N ARG A 442 38.99 -18.39 14.44
CA ARG A 442 39.18 -17.75 13.13
C ARG A 442 38.92 -16.25 13.28
N GLU A 443 39.76 -15.40 12.68
CA GLU A 443 39.67 -13.92 12.81
C GLU A 443 38.49 -13.36 12.01
N VAL A 444 37.28 -13.71 12.42
CA VAL A 444 36.06 -13.34 11.72
C VAL A 444 35.02 -12.79 12.68
N ARG A 445 34.19 -11.88 12.17
CA ARG A 445 33.06 -11.26 12.87
C ARG A 445 31.76 -11.81 12.28
N ASP A 446 30.79 -12.09 13.16
CA ASP A 446 29.41 -12.38 12.76
C ASP A 446 28.78 -11.16 12.08
N THR A 447 28.47 -11.29 10.80
CA THR A 447 27.71 -10.33 9.99
C THR A 447 26.49 -11.01 9.35
N SER A 448 26.00 -12.06 10.00
CA SER A 448 24.88 -12.88 9.54
C SER A 448 23.61 -12.07 9.35
N LEU A 449 22.81 -12.48 8.36
CA LEU A 449 21.48 -11.96 8.16
C LEU A 449 20.55 -12.51 9.25
N LYS A 450 19.93 -11.61 10.01
CA LYS A 450 18.99 -11.96 11.08
C LYS A 450 17.61 -11.42 10.76
N VAL A 451 16.57 -12.09 11.27
CA VAL A 451 15.19 -11.62 11.14
C VAL A 451 15.03 -10.27 11.87
N PRO A 452 14.50 -9.23 11.21
CA PRO A 452 14.25 -7.93 11.83
C PRO A 452 13.30 -7.99 13.04
N HIS A 453 13.32 -6.93 13.84
CA HIS A 453 12.40 -6.80 14.98
C HIS A 453 10.95 -6.70 14.52
N GLY A 454 10.05 -7.43 15.20
CA GLY A 454 8.62 -7.41 14.90
C GLY A 454 8.21 -8.29 13.71
N GLU A 455 9.15 -9.05 13.14
CA GLU A 455 8.87 -10.00 12.08
C GLU A 455 8.94 -11.43 12.59
N SER A 456 8.04 -12.26 12.06
CA SER A 456 8.01 -13.70 12.31
C SER A 456 7.23 -14.38 11.21
N GLY A 457 7.54 -15.64 10.92
CA GLY A 457 6.83 -16.38 9.88
C GLY A 457 7.54 -17.67 9.50
N THR A 458 7.09 -18.24 8.40
CA THR A 458 7.66 -19.49 7.86
C THR A 458 8.48 -19.17 6.63
N VAL A 459 9.67 -19.76 6.53
CA VAL A 459 10.50 -19.66 5.32
C VAL A 459 9.83 -20.47 4.20
N ILE A 460 9.40 -19.80 3.14
CA ILE A 460 8.70 -20.43 2.00
C ILE A 460 9.61 -20.69 0.80
N GLY A 461 10.75 -20.01 0.73
CA GLY A 461 11.66 -20.15 -0.39
C GLY A 461 13.01 -19.52 -0.11
N VAL A 462 14.03 -20.10 -0.73
CA VAL A 462 15.39 -19.57 -0.72
C VAL A 462 15.91 -19.59 -2.14
N ARG A 463 16.52 -18.49 -2.58
CA ARG A 463 17.23 -18.39 -3.86
C ARG A 463 18.68 -18.03 -3.58
N VAL A 464 19.58 -18.81 -4.16
CA VAL A 464 21.02 -18.61 -4.06
C VAL A 464 21.53 -18.32 -5.46
N PHE A 465 22.33 -17.28 -5.59
CA PHE A 465 23.06 -16.93 -6.80
C PHE A 465 24.54 -16.97 -6.49
N SER A 466 25.34 -17.53 -7.40
CA SER A 466 26.77 -17.74 -7.20
C SER A 466 27.55 -17.34 -8.44
N GLU A 467 28.66 -16.62 -8.26
CA GLU A 467 29.57 -16.31 -9.35
C GLU A 467 30.15 -17.59 -9.99
N GLU A 468 30.37 -18.64 -9.18
CA GLU A 468 30.88 -19.93 -9.64
C GLU A 468 29.91 -20.66 -10.58
N ASP A 469 28.61 -20.46 -10.39
CA ASP A 469 27.54 -21.06 -11.22
C ASP A 469 27.30 -20.25 -12.51
N GLY A 470 28.01 -19.14 -12.69
CA GLY A 470 27.89 -18.25 -13.86
C GLY A 470 26.72 -17.27 -13.77
N ASP A 471 26.19 -17.00 -12.58
CA ASP A 471 25.17 -15.97 -12.37
C ASP A 471 25.75 -14.56 -12.53
N ASP A 472 24.96 -13.64 -13.09
CA ASP A 472 25.35 -12.23 -13.27
C ASP A 472 25.24 -11.48 -11.93
N LEU A 473 26.35 -11.37 -11.21
CA LEU A 473 26.46 -10.68 -9.92
C LEU A 473 27.17 -9.32 -10.05
N PRO A 474 26.89 -8.36 -9.13
CA PRO A 474 27.65 -7.12 -9.06
C PRO A 474 29.14 -7.39 -8.84
N ALA A 475 30.00 -6.55 -9.40
CA ALA A 475 31.45 -6.72 -9.27
C ALA A 475 31.90 -6.78 -7.79
N GLY A 476 32.64 -7.83 -7.44
CA GLY A 476 33.12 -8.09 -6.08
C GLY A 476 32.11 -8.79 -5.15
N VAL A 477 30.97 -9.24 -5.68
CA VAL A 477 30.01 -10.12 -4.97
C VAL A 477 30.23 -11.55 -5.45
N ASN A 478 30.60 -12.43 -4.52
CA ASN A 478 30.88 -13.84 -4.81
C ASN A 478 29.59 -14.67 -4.75
N GLN A 479 28.71 -14.35 -3.80
CA GLN A 479 27.45 -15.06 -3.58
C GLN A 479 26.36 -14.11 -3.09
N LEU A 480 25.12 -14.33 -3.53
CA LEU A 480 23.93 -13.60 -3.11
C LEU A 480 22.84 -14.58 -2.67
N VAL A 481 22.31 -14.41 -1.47
CA VAL A 481 21.23 -15.26 -0.95
C VAL A 481 20.00 -14.41 -0.64
N ARG A 482 18.85 -14.85 -1.16
CA ARG A 482 17.53 -14.30 -0.87
C ARG A 482 16.69 -15.32 -0.12
N VAL A 483 16.12 -14.90 1.00
CA VAL A 483 15.23 -15.70 1.84
C VAL A 483 13.85 -15.05 1.84
N TYR A 484 12.82 -15.85 1.55
CA TYR A 484 11.42 -15.42 1.53
C TYR A 484 10.71 -15.92 2.78
N ILE A 485 10.20 -15.01 3.59
CA ILE A 485 9.44 -15.31 4.82
C ILE A 485 7.99 -14.95 4.58
N ALA A 486 7.09 -15.92 4.73
CA ALA A 486 5.65 -15.69 4.68
C ALA A 486 5.08 -15.57 6.09
N GLN A 487 4.30 -14.51 6.32
CA GLN A 487 3.64 -14.21 7.56
C GLN A 487 2.13 -14.26 7.35
N ARG A 488 1.43 -15.04 8.18
CA ARG A 488 -0.04 -15.07 8.18
C ARG A 488 -0.54 -14.06 9.22
N ARG A 489 -1.00 -12.90 8.76
CA ARG A 489 -1.43 -11.79 9.63
C ARG A 489 -2.93 -11.80 9.81
N LYS A 490 -3.37 -12.22 10.99
CA LYS A 490 -4.76 -12.04 11.45
C LYS A 490 -5.05 -10.55 11.65
N ILE A 491 -6.33 -10.18 11.73
CA ILE A 491 -6.71 -8.81 12.07
C ILE A 491 -6.44 -8.55 13.56
N GLN A 492 -5.90 -7.38 13.88
CA GLN A 492 -5.55 -7.00 15.26
C GLN A 492 -6.01 -5.59 15.59
N GLU A 493 -6.00 -5.26 16.89
CA GLU A 493 -6.23 -3.90 17.37
C GLU A 493 -5.16 -2.95 16.80
N GLY A 494 -5.59 -1.79 16.31
CA GLY A 494 -4.75 -0.83 15.60
C GLY A 494 -4.69 -1.00 14.08
N ASP A 495 -5.08 -2.16 13.54
CA ASP A 495 -5.21 -2.32 12.08
C ASP A 495 -6.30 -1.40 11.53
N LYS A 496 -6.06 -0.88 10.32
CA LYS A 496 -6.98 0.07 9.68
C LYS A 496 -7.96 -0.64 8.75
N LEU A 497 -9.24 -0.37 8.95
CA LEU A 497 -10.33 -0.81 8.08
C LEU A 497 -10.98 0.39 7.38
N ALA A 498 -11.60 0.13 6.24
CA ALA A 498 -12.42 1.12 5.54
C ALA A 498 -13.58 0.47 4.79
N GLY A 499 -14.63 1.24 4.55
CA GLY A 499 -15.63 0.92 3.53
C GLY A 499 -15.33 1.65 2.21
N ARG A 500 -16.16 1.41 1.20
CA ARG A 500 -16.03 2.05 -0.13
C ARG A 500 -16.41 3.53 -0.15
N HIS A 501 -17.13 3.99 0.87
CA HIS A 501 -17.70 5.34 0.99
C HIS A 501 -16.78 6.32 1.77
N GLY A 502 -15.47 6.06 1.83
CA GLY A 502 -14.50 6.89 2.55
C GLY A 502 -14.62 6.89 4.08
N ASN A 503 -15.50 6.04 4.65
CA ASN A 503 -15.51 5.75 6.07
C ASN A 503 -14.31 4.86 6.40
N LYS A 504 -13.52 5.27 7.39
CA LYS A 504 -12.26 4.60 7.77
C LYS A 504 -12.06 4.72 9.26
N GLY A 505 -11.42 3.72 9.84
CA GLY A 505 -11.19 3.64 11.27
C GLY A 505 -10.09 2.66 11.60
N VAL A 506 -9.53 2.80 12.80
CA VAL A 506 -8.67 1.78 13.39
C VAL A 506 -9.51 0.92 14.32
N ILE A 507 -9.15 -0.36 14.41
CA ILE A 507 -9.80 -1.26 15.35
C ILE A 507 -9.35 -0.89 16.76
N SER A 508 -10.29 -0.51 17.61
CA SER A 508 -10.00 -0.15 19.00
C SER A 508 -10.07 -1.35 19.93
N THR A 509 -10.99 -2.27 19.66
CA THR A 509 -11.13 -3.49 20.45
C THR A 509 -11.76 -4.62 19.63
N ILE A 510 -11.36 -5.84 19.97
CA ILE A 510 -11.95 -7.07 19.43
C ILE A 510 -12.68 -7.77 20.59
N LEU A 511 -14.01 -7.79 20.53
CA LEU A 511 -14.83 -8.34 21.60
C LEU A 511 -15.06 -9.84 21.43
N PRO A 512 -15.16 -10.61 22.52
CA PRO A 512 -15.71 -11.97 22.49
C PRO A 512 -17.06 -12.00 21.78
N VAL A 513 -17.37 -13.14 21.14
CA VAL A 513 -18.57 -13.26 20.31
C VAL A 513 -19.85 -13.12 21.14
N GLU A 514 -19.81 -13.59 22.38
CA GLU A 514 -20.88 -13.51 23.37
C GLU A 514 -21.14 -12.08 23.89
N ASP A 515 -20.15 -11.20 23.85
CA ASP A 515 -20.28 -9.80 24.27
C ASP A 515 -20.88 -8.91 23.17
N MET A 516 -20.87 -9.39 21.93
CA MET A 516 -21.37 -8.63 20.79
C MET A 516 -22.90 -8.49 20.87
N PRO A 517 -23.46 -7.31 20.53
CA PRO A 517 -24.87 -7.18 20.28
C PRO A 517 -25.35 -8.22 19.25
N PHE A 518 -26.48 -8.87 19.52
CA PHE A 518 -26.99 -9.95 18.68
C PHE A 518 -28.46 -9.75 18.32
N LEU A 519 -28.85 -10.30 17.17
CA LEU A 519 -30.21 -10.26 16.63
C LEU A 519 -31.13 -11.23 17.41
N ALA A 520 -32.44 -11.10 17.22
CA ALA A 520 -33.44 -11.95 17.90
C ALA A 520 -33.27 -13.47 17.64
N ASP A 521 -32.61 -13.86 16.55
CA ASP A 521 -32.29 -15.25 16.21
C ASP A 521 -30.99 -15.76 16.83
N GLY A 522 -30.31 -14.94 17.63
CA GLY A 522 -29.03 -15.25 18.27
C GLY A 522 -27.80 -14.89 17.42
N THR A 523 -27.97 -14.33 16.22
CA THR A 523 -26.83 -13.99 15.35
C THR A 523 -26.11 -12.74 15.87
N PRO A 524 -24.83 -12.82 16.28
CA PRO A 524 -24.06 -11.65 16.71
C PRO A 524 -23.66 -10.80 15.50
N VAL A 525 -23.59 -9.48 15.70
CA VAL A 525 -23.06 -8.57 14.68
C VAL A 525 -21.54 -8.74 14.56
N ASP A 526 -20.99 -8.50 13.38
CA ASP A 526 -19.56 -8.64 13.12
C ASP A 526 -18.80 -7.35 13.44
N VAL A 527 -19.41 -6.19 13.17
CA VAL A 527 -18.79 -4.87 13.28
C VAL A 527 -19.77 -3.87 13.86
N ILE A 528 -19.30 -3.01 14.77
CA ILE A 528 -20.09 -1.88 15.28
C ILE A 528 -19.45 -0.58 14.81
N LEU A 529 -20.22 0.22 14.08
CA LEU A 529 -19.81 1.54 13.60
C LEU A 529 -20.55 2.64 14.34
N ASN A 530 -19.85 3.75 14.57
CA ASN A 530 -20.45 4.90 15.23
C ASN A 530 -21.39 5.65 14.27
N PRO A 531 -22.68 5.83 14.61
CA PRO A 531 -23.64 6.52 13.74
C PRO A 531 -23.32 8.01 13.57
N LEU A 532 -22.65 8.65 14.55
CA LEU A 532 -22.35 10.09 14.51
C LEU A 532 -21.38 10.45 13.37
N GLY A 533 -20.55 9.50 12.94
CA GLY A 533 -19.63 9.67 11.83
C GLY A 533 -20.31 9.77 10.46
N VAL A 534 -21.58 9.39 10.32
CA VAL A 534 -22.25 9.38 9.01
C VAL A 534 -22.75 10.77 8.59
N PRO A 535 -23.59 11.49 9.38
CA PRO A 535 -24.12 12.78 8.95
C PRO A 535 -23.04 13.86 8.83
N GLY A 536 -22.05 13.87 9.74
CA GLY A 536 -20.95 14.83 9.70
C GLY A 536 -20.01 14.68 8.50
N ARG A 537 -20.12 13.57 7.75
CA ARG A 537 -19.27 13.25 6.60
C ARG A 537 -20.02 13.22 5.28
N MET A 538 -21.35 13.34 5.32
CA MET A 538 -22.22 13.35 4.14
C MET A 538 -21.97 12.18 3.18
N ASN A 539 -21.74 10.97 3.74
CA ASN A 539 -21.54 9.74 2.99
C ASN A 539 -22.63 8.72 3.33
N VAL A 540 -23.86 9.07 2.96
CA VAL A 540 -25.08 8.31 3.26
C VAL A 540 -25.15 7.03 2.43
N GLY A 541 -24.41 6.95 1.32
CA GLY A 541 -24.33 5.75 0.48
C GLY A 541 -23.99 4.49 1.27
N GLN A 542 -23.22 4.60 2.37
CA GLN A 542 -22.90 3.47 3.22
C GLN A 542 -24.09 2.87 3.99
N VAL A 543 -25.09 3.69 4.30
CA VAL A 543 -26.32 3.26 4.99
C VAL A 543 -27.23 2.57 3.97
N LEU A 544 -27.33 3.14 2.76
CA LEU A 544 -28.03 2.52 1.63
C LEU A 544 -27.41 1.17 1.25
N GLU A 545 -26.07 1.08 1.21
CA GLU A 545 -25.33 -0.17 1.03
C GLU A 545 -25.69 -1.19 2.11
N THR A 546 -25.75 -0.76 3.36
CA THR A 546 -26.09 -1.64 4.51
C THR A 546 -27.50 -2.21 4.38
N HIS A 547 -28.46 -1.37 4.02
CA HIS A 547 -29.85 -1.78 3.82
C HIS A 547 -30.03 -2.72 2.63
N LEU A 548 -29.45 -2.38 1.48
CA LEU A 548 -29.52 -3.26 0.30
C LEU A 548 -28.76 -4.56 0.57
N GLY A 549 -27.64 -4.51 1.30
CA GLY A 549 -26.88 -5.68 1.69
C GLY A 549 -27.66 -6.64 2.58
N TRP A 550 -28.50 -6.13 3.49
CA TRP A 550 -29.43 -6.97 4.24
C TRP A 550 -30.42 -7.70 3.32
N VAL A 551 -31.05 -6.95 2.40
CA VAL A 551 -32.00 -7.52 1.43
C VAL A 551 -31.32 -8.56 0.54
N ALA A 552 -30.11 -8.29 0.04
CA ALA A 552 -29.34 -9.23 -0.77
C ALA A 552 -28.94 -10.49 0.01
N LYS A 553 -28.62 -10.34 1.31
CA LYS A 553 -28.30 -11.49 2.16
C LYS A 553 -29.52 -12.39 2.39
N GLN A 554 -30.68 -11.81 2.66
CA GLN A 554 -31.89 -12.59 2.96
C GLN A 554 -32.64 -13.06 1.71
N GLY A 555 -32.47 -12.38 0.58
CA GLY A 555 -33.31 -12.57 -0.61
C GLY A 555 -34.65 -11.85 -0.49
N TRP A 556 -35.41 -11.82 -1.58
CA TRP A 556 -36.71 -11.14 -1.65
C TRP A 556 -37.65 -11.79 -2.68
N ASP A 557 -38.96 -11.57 -2.51
CA ASP A 557 -39.97 -11.95 -3.49
C ASP A 557 -41.00 -10.82 -3.70
N ALA A 558 -40.80 -10.04 -4.75
CA ALA A 558 -41.67 -8.94 -5.17
C ALA A 558 -42.73 -9.36 -6.19
N THR A 559 -42.89 -10.65 -6.49
CA THR A 559 -43.81 -11.13 -7.57
C THR A 559 -45.26 -10.70 -7.34
N ASN A 560 -45.68 -10.63 -6.08
CA ASN A 560 -47.02 -10.23 -5.67
C ASN A 560 -47.09 -8.79 -5.14
N ALA A 561 -45.97 -8.05 -5.17
CA ALA A 561 -45.90 -6.70 -4.65
C ALA A 561 -46.70 -5.71 -5.52
N LYS A 562 -47.36 -4.75 -4.87
CA LYS A 562 -48.14 -3.71 -5.54
C LYS A 562 -47.48 -2.36 -5.26
N GLY A 563 -47.05 -1.67 -6.32
CA GLY A 563 -46.44 -0.35 -6.21
C GLY A 563 -45.88 0.14 -7.55
N GLU A 564 -45.69 1.44 -7.69
CA GLU A 564 -45.02 2.01 -8.87
C GLU A 564 -43.54 1.62 -8.91
N TRP A 565 -42.90 1.44 -7.75
CA TRP A 565 -41.51 1.01 -7.62
C TRP A 565 -41.24 -0.36 -8.27
N VAL A 566 -42.21 -1.28 -8.24
CA VAL A 566 -42.08 -2.62 -8.87
C VAL A 566 -41.90 -2.51 -10.38
N LYS A 567 -42.50 -1.47 -11.01
CA LYS A 567 -42.36 -1.24 -12.46
C LYS A 567 -40.96 -0.78 -12.84
N LYS A 568 -40.18 -0.24 -11.89
CA LYS A 568 -38.80 0.20 -12.09
C LYS A 568 -37.81 -0.97 -11.99
N LEU A 569 -38.22 -2.10 -11.40
CA LEU A 569 -37.37 -3.29 -11.33
C LEU A 569 -37.38 -4.06 -12.65
N PRO A 570 -36.20 -4.56 -13.09
CA PRO A 570 -36.14 -5.55 -14.15
C PRO A 570 -36.95 -6.81 -13.79
N LYS A 571 -37.56 -7.46 -14.78
CA LYS A 571 -38.35 -8.69 -14.56
C LYS A 571 -37.56 -9.80 -13.87
N GLU A 572 -36.26 -9.87 -14.14
CA GLU A 572 -35.32 -10.84 -13.56
C GLU A 572 -34.99 -10.54 -12.09
N ALA A 573 -35.18 -9.29 -11.65
CA ALA A 573 -34.91 -8.84 -10.28
C ALA A 573 -36.16 -8.85 -9.38
N LEU A 574 -37.30 -9.39 -9.86
CA LEU A 574 -38.52 -9.48 -9.06
C LEU A 574 -38.39 -10.48 -7.90
N LYS A 575 -37.55 -11.51 -8.05
CA LYS A 575 -37.29 -12.51 -7.03
C LYS A 575 -35.80 -12.84 -7.01
N ALA A 576 -35.23 -12.93 -5.82
CA ALA A 576 -33.85 -13.39 -5.64
C ALA A 576 -33.72 -14.29 -4.42
N GLU A 577 -32.86 -15.30 -4.55
CA GLU A 577 -32.54 -16.21 -3.46
C GLU A 577 -31.58 -15.55 -2.45
N PRO A 578 -31.52 -16.03 -1.19
CA PRO A 578 -30.61 -15.51 -0.18
C PRO A 578 -29.14 -15.53 -0.65
N GLY A 579 -28.42 -14.42 -0.43
CA GLY A 579 -27.01 -14.27 -0.79
C GLY A 579 -26.75 -13.96 -2.27
N THR A 580 -27.78 -13.57 -3.04
CA THR A 580 -27.64 -13.17 -4.43
C THR A 580 -26.92 -11.81 -4.53
N PRO A 581 -25.77 -11.72 -5.22
CA PRO A 581 -25.13 -10.43 -5.48
C PRO A 581 -25.97 -9.54 -6.39
N VAL A 582 -25.99 -8.25 -6.11
CA VAL A 582 -26.75 -7.21 -6.81
C VAL A 582 -25.81 -6.12 -7.28
N ALA A 583 -26.02 -5.62 -8.50
CA ALA A 583 -25.30 -4.46 -9.02
C ALA A 583 -26.18 -3.22 -8.94
N THR A 584 -25.66 -2.14 -8.33
CA THR A 584 -26.23 -0.79 -8.37
C THR A 584 -25.22 0.14 -9.06
N PRO A 585 -25.33 0.32 -10.39
CA PRO A 585 -24.40 1.15 -11.13
C PRO A 585 -24.42 2.61 -10.66
N VAL A 586 -23.26 3.26 -10.74
CA VAL A 586 -23.07 4.67 -10.36
C VAL A 586 -23.96 5.58 -11.20
N PHE A 587 -24.74 6.46 -10.56
CA PHE A 587 -25.70 7.40 -11.18
C PHE A 587 -26.91 6.76 -11.90
N ASP A 588 -27.04 5.43 -11.91
CA ASP A 588 -28.15 4.69 -12.54
C ASP A 588 -28.68 3.57 -11.61
N GLY A 589 -28.36 3.70 -10.32
CA GLY A 589 -28.57 2.68 -9.31
C GLY A 589 -30.01 2.58 -8.83
N ILE A 590 -30.19 1.78 -7.78
CA ILE A 590 -31.49 1.63 -7.11
C ILE A 590 -31.87 2.95 -6.44
N THR A 591 -33.09 3.41 -6.70
CA THR A 591 -33.68 4.59 -6.05
C THR A 591 -34.23 4.25 -4.66
N GLU A 592 -34.33 5.24 -3.78
CA GLU A 592 -34.79 5.06 -2.39
C GLU A 592 -36.16 4.35 -2.30
N ASP A 593 -37.11 4.71 -3.17
CA ASP A 593 -38.45 4.08 -3.20
C ASP A 593 -38.43 2.59 -3.56
N VAL A 594 -37.48 2.17 -4.41
CA VAL A 594 -37.29 0.77 -4.77
C VAL A 594 -36.61 0.02 -3.63
N LEU A 595 -35.63 0.63 -2.97
CA LEU A 595 -34.96 0.03 -1.80
C LEU A 595 -35.95 -0.18 -0.65
N ASP A 596 -36.77 0.82 -0.34
CA ASP A 596 -37.82 0.76 0.67
C ASP A 596 -38.82 -0.35 0.35
N GLY A 597 -39.26 -0.42 -0.92
CA GLY A 597 -40.13 -1.48 -1.41
C GLY A 597 -39.52 -2.87 -1.26
N LEU A 598 -38.26 -3.05 -1.66
CA LEU A 598 -37.53 -4.31 -1.55
C LEU A 598 -37.37 -4.77 -0.09
N ARG A 599 -37.14 -3.86 0.85
CA ARG A 599 -37.09 -4.19 2.29
C ARG A 599 -38.42 -4.73 2.80
N SER A 600 -39.55 -4.17 2.34
CA SER A 600 -40.89 -4.63 2.76
C SER A 600 -41.23 -6.06 2.30
N VAL A 601 -40.51 -6.57 1.29
CA VAL A 601 -40.70 -7.92 0.72
C VAL A 601 -39.48 -8.82 0.88
N ALA A 602 -38.55 -8.46 1.77
CA ALA A 602 -37.43 -9.30 2.12
C ALA A 602 -37.92 -10.63 2.73
N LEU A 603 -37.23 -11.71 2.40
CA LEU A 603 -37.61 -13.03 2.90
C LEU A 603 -37.34 -13.13 4.42
N PRO A 604 -38.20 -13.84 5.17
CA PRO A 604 -37.93 -14.13 6.57
C PRO A 604 -36.74 -15.09 6.71
N ASN A 605 -36.19 -15.17 7.92
CA ASN A 605 -35.14 -16.15 8.22
C ASN A 605 -35.69 -17.60 8.19
N ARG A 606 -34.83 -18.58 8.49
CA ARG A 606 -35.18 -20.01 8.52
C ARG A 606 -36.37 -20.36 9.44
N ASP A 607 -36.62 -19.55 10.46
CA ASP A 607 -37.64 -19.77 11.49
C ASP A 607 -38.95 -19.03 11.15
N GLY A 608 -38.99 -18.27 10.05
CA GLY A 608 -40.13 -17.50 9.60
C GLY A 608 -40.19 -16.08 10.16
N ASP A 609 -39.15 -15.65 10.87
CA ASP A 609 -39.09 -14.35 11.53
C ASP A 609 -38.49 -13.27 10.61
N GLN A 610 -39.12 -12.09 10.62
CA GLN A 610 -38.59 -10.90 9.98
C GLN A 610 -37.80 -10.08 11.01
N LEU A 611 -36.46 -10.21 10.96
CA LEU A 611 -35.56 -9.64 11.96
C LEU A 611 -35.36 -8.12 11.81
N VAL A 612 -35.49 -7.62 10.58
CA VAL A 612 -35.30 -6.20 10.24
C VAL A 612 -36.61 -5.64 9.72
N ASP A 613 -37.00 -4.50 10.27
CA ASP A 613 -38.22 -3.79 9.91
C ASP A 613 -38.10 -3.00 8.58
N GLU A 614 -39.20 -2.36 8.17
CA GLU A 614 -39.27 -1.57 6.94
C GLU A 614 -38.33 -0.36 6.93
N THR A 615 -37.87 0.09 8.11
CA THR A 615 -36.91 1.20 8.26
C THR A 615 -35.46 0.73 8.15
N GLY A 616 -35.21 -0.57 8.04
CA GLY A 616 -33.87 -1.14 8.01
C GLY A 616 -33.24 -1.27 9.40
N LYS A 617 -34.06 -1.34 10.46
CA LYS A 617 -33.61 -1.49 11.84
C LYS A 617 -34.07 -2.83 12.45
N ALA A 618 -33.31 -3.32 13.42
CA ALA A 618 -33.64 -4.51 14.20
C ALA A 618 -33.56 -4.22 15.69
N ILE A 619 -34.30 -5.00 16.48
CA ILE A 619 -34.08 -5.06 17.93
C ILE A 619 -32.84 -5.92 18.17
N LEU A 620 -31.82 -5.32 18.77
CA LEU A 620 -30.63 -6.02 19.22
C LEU A 620 -30.71 -6.28 20.72
N PHE A 621 -30.01 -7.32 21.17
CA PHE A 621 -29.83 -7.66 22.57
C PHE A 621 -28.38 -7.41 22.96
N ASP A 622 -28.17 -6.87 24.15
CA ASP A 622 -26.83 -6.70 24.71
C ASP A 622 -26.26 -8.07 25.10
N GLY A 623 -25.13 -8.45 24.49
CA GLY A 623 -24.43 -9.70 24.77
C GLY A 623 -23.97 -9.84 26.23
N ARG A 624 -23.72 -8.71 26.91
CA ARG A 624 -23.21 -8.71 28.29
C ARG A 624 -24.28 -8.90 29.34
N THR A 625 -25.43 -8.26 29.18
CA THR A 625 -26.52 -8.27 30.16
C THR A 625 -27.66 -9.20 29.76
N GLY A 626 -27.85 -9.44 28.46
CA GLY A 626 -28.99 -10.15 27.88
C GLY A 626 -30.24 -9.29 27.70
N GLU A 627 -30.22 -8.01 28.09
CA GLU A 627 -31.36 -7.11 27.94
C GLU A 627 -31.46 -6.58 26.49
N PRO A 628 -32.68 -6.40 25.95
CA PRO A 628 -32.85 -5.74 24.65
C PRO A 628 -32.48 -4.26 24.73
N PHE A 629 -31.85 -3.74 23.67
CA PHE A 629 -31.64 -2.30 23.56
C PHE A 629 -32.99 -1.56 23.46
N PRO A 630 -33.11 -0.36 24.07
CA PRO A 630 -34.38 0.34 24.18
C PRO A 630 -34.92 0.87 22.85
N GLU A 631 -34.07 1.07 21.85
CA GLU A 631 -34.43 1.53 20.51
C GLU A 631 -33.95 0.54 19.45
N PRO A 632 -34.67 0.39 18.32
CA PRO A 632 -34.21 -0.43 17.21
C PRO A 632 -33.00 0.22 16.52
N ILE A 633 -32.04 -0.62 16.14
CA ILE A 633 -30.73 -0.21 15.64
C ILE A 633 -30.61 -0.58 14.16
N ALA A 634 -30.05 0.33 13.36
CA ALA A 634 -29.83 0.06 11.94
C ALA A 634 -28.78 -1.06 11.77
N VAL A 635 -29.17 -2.13 11.10
CA VAL A 635 -28.33 -3.30 10.85
C VAL A 635 -28.39 -3.72 9.39
N GLY A 636 -27.32 -4.37 8.92
CA GLY A 636 -27.28 -4.95 7.58
C GLY A 636 -25.88 -5.34 7.17
N TYR A 637 -25.72 -5.75 5.91
CA TYR A 637 -24.42 -6.19 5.41
C TYR A 637 -23.72 -5.07 4.67
N LYS A 638 -22.46 -4.82 5.04
CA LYS A 638 -21.61 -3.83 4.40
C LYS A 638 -20.31 -4.48 3.94
N TYR A 639 -19.77 -4.00 2.82
CA TYR A 639 -18.49 -4.49 2.31
C TYR A 639 -17.31 -3.71 2.93
N ILE A 640 -16.54 -4.39 3.76
CA ILE A 640 -15.42 -3.79 4.53
C ILE A 640 -14.09 -4.34 4.02
N LEU A 641 -13.12 -3.43 3.86
CA LEU A 641 -11.80 -3.68 3.33
C LEU A 641 -10.77 -3.58 4.47
N LYS A 642 -9.83 -4.54 4.50
CA LYS A 642 -8.62 -4.44 5.32
C LYS A 642 -7.58 -3.64 4.53
N LEU A 643 -7.12 -2.53 5.08
CA LEU A 643 -6.12 -1.68 4.41
C LEU A 643 -4.71 -2.10 4.78
N HIS A 644 -3.75 -1.79 3.91
CA HIS A 644 -2.32 -2.06 4.11
C HIS A 644 -1.65 -1.14 5.16
N HIS A 645 -2.42 -0.63 6.11
CA HIS A 645 -1.96 0.14 7.24
C HIS A 645 -2.14 -0.71 8.50
N LEU A 646 -1.23 -1.64 8.69
CA LEU A 646 -1.27 -2.62 9.76
C LEU A 646 -0.44 -2.15 10.96
N VAL A 647 -0.85 -2.56 12.16
CA VAL A 647 -0.15 -2.21 13.40
C VAL A 647 1.24 -2.82 13.43
N ASP A 648 1.40 -4.06 12.97
CA ASP A 648 2.67 -4.78 12.92
C ASP A 648 3.75 -4.01 12.14
N ASP A 649 3.34 -3.29 11.08
CA ASP A 649 4.25 -2.49 10.26
C ASP A 649 4.58 -1.14 10.91
N LYS A 650 3.67 -0.60 11.72
CA LYS A 650 3.78 0.74 12.31
C LYS A 650 4.36 0.77 13.71
N ILE A 651 4.20 -0.29 14.49
CA ILE A 651 4.77 -0.38 15.83
C ILE A 651 6.29 -0.35 15.73
N HIS A 652 6.90 0.55 16.51
CA HIS A 652 8.34 0.72 16.54
C HIS A 652 8.77 1.31 17.88
N ALA A 653 9.77 0.69 18.50
CA ALA A 653 10.36 1.14 19.75
C ALA A 653 11.87 1.00 19.68
N ARG A 654 12.58 1.92 20.32
CA ARG A 654 14.05 1.94 20.40
C ARG A 654 14.45 2.36 21.80
N SER A 655 15.33 1.58 22.41
CA SER A 655 16.08 1.97 23.61
C SER A 655 17.41 2.61 23.18
N THR A 656 18.32 1.82 22.64
CA THR A 656 19.57 2.22 21.99
C THR A 656 19.62 1.62 20.59
N GLY A 657 20.49 2.12 19.72
CA GLY A 657 20.54 1.66 18.33
C GLY A 657 21.65 2.33 17.54
N PRO A 658 21.66 2.20 16.20
CA PRO A 658 22.67 2.82 15.39
C PRO A 658 22.54 4.35 15.35
N TYR A 659 23.68 5.01 15.10
CA TYR A 659 23.83 6.45 15.04
C TYR A 659 24.46 6.86 13.69
N SER A 660 24.17 8.07 13.26
CA SER A 660 24.78 8.70 12.09
C SER A 660 26.26 8.97 12.37
N MET A 661 27.12 8.61 11.43
CA MET A 661 28.56 8.89 11.54
C MET A 661 28.87 10.39 11.48
N ILE A 662 28.00 11.18 10.83
CA ILE A 662 28.22 12.62 10.62
C ILE A 662 27.72 13.42 11.82
N THR A 663 26.45 13.23 12.18
CA THR A 663 25.79 14.05 13.20
C THR A 663 25.81 13.42 14.59
N GLN A 664 26.26 12.17 14.71
CA GLN A 664 26.17 11.35 15.94
C GLN A 664 24.76 11.17 16.52
N GLN A 665 23.72 11.60 15.81
CA GLN A 665 22.33 11.43 16.18
C GLN A 665 21.82 10.02 15.87
N PRO A 666 20.79 9.53 16.58
CA PRO A 666 20.06 8.33 16.22
C PRO A 666 19.66 8.31 14.74
N LEU A 667 19.88 7.19 14.04
CA LEU A 667 19.34 7.02 12.68
C LEU A 667 17.81 7.16 12.67
N GLY A 668 17.22 7.46 11.51
CA GLY A 668 15.77 7.58 11.34
C GLY A 668 15.14 6.34 10.71
N GLY A 669 13.89 6.05 11.07
CA GLY A 669 13.08 5.02 10.42
C GLY A 669 13.21 3.61 11.00
N LYS A 670 12.11 2.84 10.92
CA LYS A 670 11.98 1.50 11.52
C LYS A 670 13.02 0.50 11.00
N ALA A 671 13.26 0.48 9.68
CA ALA A 671 14.19 -0.46 9.03
C ALA A 671 15.63 -0.34 9.55
N GLN A 672 16.03 0.83 10.04
CA GLN A 672 17.35 1.09 10.60
C GLN A 672 17.36 1.01 12.13
N PHE A 673 16.28 0.55 12.75
CA PHE A 673 16.08 0.64 14.20
C PHE A 673 16.27 2.08 14.72
N GLY A 674 15.67 3.03 14.01
CA GLY A 674 15.86 4.46 14.20
C GLY A 674 15.14 5.06 15.41
N GLY A 675 15.54 6.26 15.83
CA GLY A 675 14.85 7.04 16.86
C GLY A 675 13.64 7.80 16.33
N GLN A 676 12.80 8.27 17.26
CA GLN A 676 11.73 9.22 16.94
C GLN A 676 12.33 10.63 16.80
N ARG A 677 11.78 11.41 15.86
CA ARG A 677 12.19 12.80 15.71
C ARG A 677 11.50 13.67 16.75
N PHE A 678 12.28 14.25 17.64
CA PHE A 678 11.83 15.35 18.50
C PHE A 678 12.08 16.67 17.76
N GLY A 679 11.03 17.29 17.24
CA GLY A 679 11.11 18.45 16.36
C GLY A 679 11.04 19.78 17.09
N GLU A 680 11.09 20.85 16.29
CA GLU A 680 11.06 22.23 16.79
C GLU A 680 9.75 22.55 17.55
N MET A 681 8.60 22.09 17.05
CA MET A 681 7.31 22.33 17.71
C MET A 681 7.22 21.58 19.06
N GLU A 682 7.82 20.39 19.16
CA GLU A 682 7.87 19.65 20.42
C GLU A 682 8.81 20.30 21.44
N VAL A 683 9.91 20.93 20.98
CA VAL A 683 10.77 21.78 21.82
C VAL A 683 9.95 22.93 22.42
N TRP A 684 9.21 23.68 21.59
CA TRP A 684 8.36 24.79 22.07
C TRP A 684 7.34 24.34 23.11
N ALA A 685 6.80 23.13 22.97
CA ALA A 685 5.87 22.57 23.96
C ALA A 685 6.55 22.39 25.33
N LEU A 686 7.77 21.82 25.38
CA LEU A 686 8.50 21.67 26.64
C LEU A 686 8.97 22.99 27.24
N GLU A 687 9.36 23.96 26.39
CA GLU A 687 9.66 25.32 26.83
C GLU A 687 8.43 25.98 27.47
N ALA A 688 7.26 25.84 26.86
CA ALA A 688 6.00 26.37 27.39
C ALA A 688 5.61 25.72 28.74
N TYR A 689 5.91 24.44 28.93
CA TYR A 689 5.76 23.77 30.22
C TYR A 689 6.82 24.19 31.27
N GLY A 690 7.91 24.83 30.85
CA GLY A 690 9.05 25.11 31.71
C GLY A 690 9.86 23.85 32.08
N ALA A 691 9.76 22.78 31.28
CA ALA A 691 10.39 21.50 31.55
C ALA A 691 11.86 21.45 31.09
N ALA A 692 12.69 22.35 31.63
CA ALA A 692 14.07 22.57 31.18
C ALA A 692 14.94 21.30 31.21
N TYR A 693 14.90 20.51 32.29
CA TYR A 693 15.69 19.28 32.41
C TYR A 693 15.27 18.20 31.40
N ALA A 694 13.97 18.04 31.17
CA ALA A 694 13.48 17.08 30.19
C ALA A 694 13.90 17.46 28.76
N LEU A 695 13.83 18.76 28.44
CA LEU A 695 14.28 19.28 27.17
C LEU A 695 15.80 19.09 27.00
N GLN A 696 16.59 19.43 28.01
CA GLN A 696 18.04 19.25 27.99
C GLN A 696 18.40 17.77 27.78
N GLU A 697 17.77 16.85 28.53
CA GLU A 697 17.99 15.41 28.41
C GLU A 697 17.73 14.88 26.99
N LEU A 698 16.62 15.30 26.37
CA LEU A 698 16.24 14.88 25.01
C LEU A 698 17.22 15.37 23.95
N LEU A 699 17.73 16.59 24.08
CA LEU A 699 18.64 17.22 23.11
C LEU A 699 20.12 16.87 23.31
N THR A 700 20.47 16.09 24.34
CA THR A 700 21.86 15.76 24.68
C THR A 700 22.06 14.25 24.79
N ILE A 701 21.92 13.69 26.00
CA ILE A 701 22.24 12.32 26.38
C ILE A 701 21.35 11.26 25.72
N LYS A 702 20.18 11.66 25.20
CA LYS A 702 19.30 10.81 24.37
C LYS A 702 19.52 10.97 22.87
N SER A 703 20.42 11.88 22.45
CA SER A 703 20.69 12.22 21.06
C SER A 703 22.18 12.02 20.73
N ASP A 704 22.97 13.08 20.78
CA ASP A 704 24.29 13.25 20.17
C ASP A 704 25.39 13.59 21.19
N ASP A 705 25.11 13.48 22.49
CA ASP A 705 26.17 13.41 23.50
C ASP A 705 26.76 11.98 23.51
N VAL A 706 27.90 11.83 22.83
CA VAL A 706 28.56 10.54 22.58
C VAL A 706 29.01 9.85 23.87
N LEU A 707 29.57 10.60 24.82
CA LEU A 707 30.04 10.06 26.10
C LEU A 707 28.88 9.93 27.08
N GLY A 708 27.99 10.92 27.10
CA GLY A 708 26.83 10.95 27.98
C GLY A 708 25.93 9.74 27.78
N ARG A 709 25.59 9.37 26.54
CA ARG A 709 24.71 8.22 26.27
C ARG A 709 25.25 6.89 26.83
N VAL A 710 26.56 6.69 26.80
CA VAL A 710 27.20 5.47 27.35
C VAL A 710 27.14 5.48 28.87
N LYS A 711 27.51 6.61 29.49
CA LYS A 711 27.46 6.78 30.95
C LYS A 711 26.04 6.67 31.51
N VAL A 712 25.04 7.18 30.79
CA VAL A 712 23.62 7.04 31.16
C VAL A 712 23.21 5.57 31.15
N TYR A 713 23.56 4.83 30.10
CA TYR A 713 23.24 3.41 30.04
C TYR A 713 23.88 2.64 31.20
N GLU A 714 25.16 2.91 31.48
CA GLU A 714 25.88 2.32 32.61
C GLU A 714 25.26 2.68 33.95
N ALA A 715 24.89 3.95 34.16
CA ALA A 715 24.24 4.41 35.38
C ALA A 715 22.89 3.71 35.61
N ILE A 716 22.08 3.56 34.56
CA ILE A 716 20.80 2.83 34.63
C ILE A 716 21.03 1.37 35.04
N VAL A 717 21.99 0.68 34.41
CA VAL A 717 22.32 -0.72 34.72
C VAL A 717 22.84 -0.87 36.15
N LYS A 718 23.63 0.09 36.65
CA LYS A 718 24.14 0.11 38.02
C LYS A 718 23.14 0.61 39.06
N GLY A 719 21.97 1.11 38.65
CA GLY A 719 21.01 1.75 39.56
C GLY A 719 21.52 3.06 40.19
N GLN A 720 22.39 3.77 39.48
CA GLN A 720 22.95 5.05 39.88
C GLN A 720 22.14 6.22 39.28
N ASN A 721 22.37 7.42 39.79
CA ASN A 721 21.76 8.62 39.22
C ASN A 721 22.30 8.90 37.82
N ILE A 722 21.44 9.45 36.96
CA ILE A 722 21.81 9.87 35.61
C ILE A 722 22.87 10.99 35.73
N PRO A 723 24.00 10.88 35.01
CA PRO A 723 25.06 11.89 35.01
C PRO A 723 24.58 13.22 34.39
N GLU A 724 25.32 14.29 34.66
CA GLU A 724 25.05 15.59 34.04
C GLU A 724 25.28 15.53 32.52
N PRO A 725 24.38 16.11 31.71
CA PRO A 725 24.54 16.13 30.26
C PRO A 725 25.75 16.95 29.79
N GLY A 726 26.45 16.45 28.78
CA GLY A 726 27.54 17.13 28.12
C GLY A 726 27.10 18.04 26.98
N LEU A 727 28.07 18.43 26.16
CA LEU A 727 27.87 19.28 25.00
C LEU A 727 27.45 18.44 23.77
N PRO A 728 26.38 18.80 23.04
CA PRO A 728 25.97 18.09 21.82
C PRO A 728 27.03 18.11 20.73
N GLU A 729 27.21 16.99 20.03
CA GLU A 729 28.12 16.92 18.89
C GLU A 729 27.67 17.80 17.72
N SER A 730 26.36 17.96 17.51
CA SER A 730 25.82 18.87 16.49
C SER A 730 26.30 20.32 16.65
N PHE A 731 26.53 20.79 17.88
CA PHE A 731 27.11 22.12 18.12
C PHE A 731 28.57 22.19 17.69
N ARG A 732 29.37 21.14 17.95
CA ARG A 732 30.77 21.06 17.49
C ARG A 732 30.85 21.05 15.97
N VAL A 733 29.98 20.26 15.32
CA VAL A 733 29.87 20.22 13.85
C VAL A 733 29.53 21.61 13.30
N LEU A 734 28.56 22.31 13.89
CA LEU A 734 28.22 23.69 13.49
C LEU A 734 29.41 24.64 13.58
N MET A 735 30.19 24.59 14.68
CA MET A 735 31.39 25.41 14.79
C MET A 735 32.41 25.09 13.70
N LYS A 736 32.61 23.80 13.38
CA LYS A 736 33.52 23.37 12.32
C LYS A 736 33.04 23.82 10.94
N GLU A 737 31.75 23.78 10.68
CA GLU A 737 31.15 24.31 9.45
C GLU A 737 31.36 25.83 9.34
N MET A 738 31.14 26.60 10.40
CA MET A 738 31.42 28.04 10.41
C MET A 738 32.91 28.34 10.20
N GLN A 739 33.81 27.59 10.85
CA GLN A 739 35.26 27.70 10.65
C GLN A 739 35.65 27.38 9.19
N SER A 740 35.00 26.39 8.57
CA SER A 740 35.22 26.05 7.15
C SER A 740 34.81 27.17 6.18
N LEU A 741 33.89 28.03 6.61
CA LEU A 741 33.47 29.25 5.90
C LEU A 741 34.38 30.46 6.21
N CYS A 742 35.54 30.23 6.83
CA CYS A 742 36.49 31.26 7.27
C CYS A 742 35.93 32.22 8.33
N LEU A 743 34.91 31.81 9.08
CA LEU A 743 34.41 32.56 10.24
C LEU A 743 35.18 32.08 11.48
N ASN A 744 35.92 32.98 12.13
CA ASN A 744 36.58 32.65 13.39
C ASN A 744 35.55 32.64 14.52
N VAL A 745 35.11 31.45 14.93
CA VAL A 745 34.16 31.24 16.02
C VAL A 745 34.90 30.63 17.20
N GLU A 746 34.87 31.32 18.33
CA GLU A 746 35.52 30.95 19.58
C GLU A 746 34.49 30.93 20.71
N VAL A 747 34.60 29.96 21.61
CA VAL A 747 33.79 29.92 22.83
C VAL A 747 34.61 30.44 23.99
N LEU A 748 34.09 31.46 24.65
CA LEU A 748 34.76 32.17 25.73
C LEU A 748 34.20 31.72 27.07
N ASN A 749 35.08 31.55 28.05
CA ASN A 749 34.66 31.43 29.44
C ASN A 749 34.30 32.81 30.04
N ALA A 750 33.88 32.85 31.30
CA ALA A 750 33.49 34.10 31.97
C ALA A 750 34.64 35.12 32.10
N GLU A 751 35.90 34.69 32.06
CA GLU A 751 37.08 35.59 32.08
C GLU A 751 37.51 36.05 30.68
N GLY A 752 36.84 35.61 29.61
CA GLY A 752 37.16 35.98 28.23
C GLY A 752 38.28 35.15 27.59
N HIS A 753 38.68 34.02 28.20
CA HIS A 753 39.64 33.09 27.61
C HIS A 753 38.95 32.10 26.67
N VAL A 754 39.62 31.77 25.57
CA VAL A 754 39.15 30.77 24.60
C VAL A 754 39.22 29.39 25.22
N VAL A 755 38.09 28.68 25.19
CA VAL A 755 37.98 27.28 25.63
C VAL A 755 38.20 26.38 24.42
N GLU A 756 39.25 25.56 24.45
CA GLU A 756 39.42 24.50 23.45
C GLU A 756 38.41 23.38 23.69
N MET A 757 37.51 23.16 22.73
CA MET A 757 36.57 22.04 22.74
C MET A 757 37.20 20.77 22.18
N LYS A 758 38.28 20.29 22.80
CA LYS A 758 38.81 18.94 22.52
C LYS A 758 38.10 17.93 23.41
N GLU A 759 37.86 16.74 22.87
CA GLU A 759 37.56 15.57 23.70
C GLU A 759 38.80 15.30 24.55
N SER A 760 38.65 15.23 25.86
CA SER A 760 39.77 14.89 26.73
C SER A 760 40.29 13.50 26.36
N GLU A 761 41.62 13.34 26.37
CA GLU A 761 42.32 12.04 26.19
C GLU A 761 42.04 11.04 27.35
N ASP A 762 40.93 11.21 28.07
CA ASP A 762 40.54 10.42 29.24
C ASP A 762 40.16 8.99 28.86
N ASP A 763 39.71 8.71 27.64
CA ASP A 763 39.30 7.35 27.24
C ASP A 763 40.48 6.36 27.26
N ALA A 764 41.69 6.81 26.91
CA ALA A 764 42.89 5.98 27.00
C ALA A 764 43.32 5.74 28.46
N TYR A 765 43.08 6.73 29.33
CA TYR A 765 43.44 6.68 30.74
C TYR A 765 42.46 5.80 31.54
N VAL A 766 41.16 5.94 31.32
CA VAL A 766 40.10 5.16 31.97
C VAL A 766 40.16 3.68 31.56
N ALA A 767 40.45 3.37 30.29
CA ALA A 767 40.66 1.99 29.83
C ALA A 767 41.91 1.35 30.45
N ALA A 768 42.97 2.12 30.70
CA ALA A 768 44.15 1.64 31.40
C ALA A 768 43.88 1.43 32.91
N GLU A 769 43.10 2.32 33.54
CA GLU A 769 42.72 2.23 34.96
C GLU A 769 41.75 1.07 35.24
N SER A 770 40.79 0.81 34.35
CA SER A 770 39.85 -0.32 34.47
C SER A 770 40.56 -1.68 34.39
N LEU A 771 41.71 -1.74 33.71
CA LEU A 771 42.63 -2.89 33.65
C LEU A 771 43.63 -2.94 34.83
N GLY A 772 43.57 -1.97 35.76
CA GLY A 772 44.47 -1.88 36.92
C GLY A 772 45.92 -1.51 36.56
N ILE A 773 46.17 -0.96 35.37
CA ILE A 773 47.50 -0.58 34.90
C ILE A 773 47.75 0.88 35.28
N SER A 774 48.39 1.08 36.43
CA SER A 774 48.88 2.41 36.82
C SER A 774 50.10 2.80 35.97
N LEU A 775 49.88 3.63 34.96
CA LEU A 775 50.95 4.22 34.13
C LEU A 775 51.79 5.28 34.88
N SER A 776 51.49 5.55 36.15
CA SER A 776 52.17 6.57 36.97
C SER A 776 53.48 6.10 37.64
N SER A 777 53.95 4.87 37.39
CA SER A 777 55.11 4.29 38.10
C SER A 777 56.32 3.95 37.21
N ARG A 778 56.71 4.85 36.29
CA ARG A 778 58.08 4.85 35.75
C ARG A 778 58.92 5.93 36.44
N PRO A 779 59.96 5.57 37.23
CA PRO A 779 60.76 6.55 37.98
C PRO A 779 61.62 7.52 37.16
N ASP A 780 61.56 7.55 35.82
CA ASP A 780 62.49 8.34 34.98
C ASP A 780 61.87 8.90 33.67
N ALA A 781 60.57 9.20 33.63
CA ALA A 781 59.98 9.93 32.49
C ALA A 781 59.87 11.42 32.83
N SER A 782 60.76 12.24 32.24
CA SER A 782 60.73 13.70 32.32
C SER A 782 59.39 14.26 31.84
N SER A 783 58.83 15.20 32.62
CA SER A 783 57.60 15.94 32.34
C SER A 783 57.66 16.66 30.99
N VAL A 784 56.68 16.39 30.12
CA VAL A 784 56.50 17.04 28.81
C VAL A 784 55.71 18.35 28.98
N ASP A 785 56.20 19.24 29.85
CA ASP A 785 55.72 20.63 29.96
C ASP A 785 56.79 21.64 29.50
N GLU A 786 57.87 21.16 28.87
CA GLU A 786 58.81 22.00 28.12
C GLU A 786 59.11 21.36 26.75
N ILE A 787 58.30 21.71 25.74
CA ILE A 787 58.66 22.05 24.33
C ILE A 787 57.43 22.67 23.66
#